data_AF-A0A1M6U5B4-F1
#
_entry.id   AF-A0A1M6U5B4-F1
#
_cell.length_a   1.000
_cell.length_b   1.000
_cell.length_c   1.000
_cell.angle_alpha   90.00
_cell.angle_beta   90.00
_cell.angle_gamma   90.00
#
_symmetry.space_group_name_H-M   'P 1'
#
loop_
_entity.id
_entity.type
_entity.pdbx_description
1 polymer ?
#
loop_
_entity_poly.entity_id
_entity_poly.type
_entity_poly.pdbx_seq_one_letter_code
_entity_poly.pdbx_strand_id
1 'polypeptide(L)'
;MNKKFINLLGMALVVTSAFAQSELFKPYKATSLRLPAVPIVVNDPYFSIWSPYNRLNEGNTRLWTGDEKPLEGLLRVDGTTYRFMGDKEHKLLKALAPMSDEKNWEAKYTETPQADGWQAPDFAATGWNTGRAAFGNAGDNIQTGWSKEHGDIYIRREINLTADDLKGDLYALFSHDDACELYINGTLIGKGRMDAVFGESVHLTGEQKQLLHEGRNVMAFHVYNNTGGAYADFGLYANVGVETTSVKTAVQKSVDVMATSTYYSFTCGPVALDVVFTSPMLIDDLDLLSTPVSYVSYQVKSLDRKKHDVQFCLLTSPLIATNKPHQPTESSVVTVNGVKYLKSGTIDQPILAKKGDGIGIDWGYLYVADVNGKVSLDNYNNIIDGFLNKGQLSCGQNLIRAYRQNDIPVLAYVHDFGKVDQQPQSSFSLIGYDEVEDIEYMYHRYKAYWAHGGKVDIFDAFNKLNRNYLSIMERCRALDKQIYDDALRVGNTHYAEILSGVYRHVLAAHKLFEDNEGHLLYFSKENNSNGCVNTVDLTYPSAPLFLAYNPDLQKGMMTSIFEYSRSGRWTKPFAAHDIGTYPIANGQVYGGDMPIEEAGNMLTLAAQLSIQDGNVDYVQPYWDILTEWTDYLVENGQNPSNQLCTDDFAGHWPHNCNLSVKAIMGIAGYALMARIKGDNATADRYMETARKMAKKWEADAREGDHYKLAFDRNNTWSQKYNMIWDKLWNTNLFGQEVMQRELDYYLKQQNSYGLPLDIRKDYTKTDWIMWSAAMANDKDTFLKFVEPIYKYMDETQSRVPTSDWHDTKTGLMIGFKARSVVGGYWMRLLVK
;
A
#
# COMPACT_ATOMS: atom_id res chain seq x y z
N MET A 1 -13.64 42.95 -39.71
CA MET A 1 -12.66 42.15 -38.94
C MET A 1 -11.95 41.19 -39.88
N ASN A 2 -10.63 41.31 -39.97
CA ASN A 2 -9.81 40.79 -41.06
C ASN A 2 -9.49 39.29 -40.88
N LYS A 3 -9.62 38.46 -41.93
CA LYS A 3 -9.30 37.00 -41.90
C LYS A 3 -7.90 36.67 -41.34
N LYS A 4 -6.95 37.58 -41.46
CA LYS A 4 -5.60 37.47 -40.86
C LYS A 4 -5.63 37.47 -39.32
N PHE A 5 -6.53 38.23 -38.69
CA PHE A 5 -6.63 38.30 -37.22
C PHE A 5 -7.26 37.04 -36.62
N ILE A 6 -8.21 36.42 -37.34
CA ILE A 6 -8.84 35.14 -36.94
C ILE A 6 -7.83 33.99 -37.06
N ASN A 7 -7.00 33.97 -38.12
CA ASN A 7 -5.94 32.98 -38.28
C ASN A 7 -4.81 33.15 -37.24
N LEU A 8 -4.46 34.38 -36.86
CA LEU A 8 -3.48 34.65 -35.79
C LEU A 8 -4.00 34.27 -34.40
N LEU A 9 -5.29 34.53 -34.09
CA LEU A 9 -5.91 34.05 -32.85
C LEU A 9 -5.99 32.50 -32.82
N GLY A 10 -6.36 31.88 -33.94
CA GLY A 10 -6.41 30.42 -34.07
C GLY A 10 -5.03 29.76 -33.94
N MET A 11 -3.99 30.33 -34.54
CA MET A 11 -2.60 29.86 -34.35
C MET A 11 -2.12 30.07 -32.93
N ALA A 12 -2.41 31.21 -32.29
CA ALA A 12 -2.03 31.45 -30.90
C ALA A 12 -2.70 30.45 -29.94
N LEU A 13 -4.00 30.17 -30.13
CA LEU A 13 -4.75 29.17 -29.34
C LEU A 13 -4.23 27.73 -29.53
N VAL A 14 -3.94 27.32 -30.77
CA VAL A 14 -3.39 25.99 -31.09
C VAL A 14 -1.97 25.81 -30.55
N VAL A 15 -1.16 26.87 -30.60
CA VAL A 15 0.20 26.86 -30.03
C VAL A 15 0.13 26.79 -28.50
N THR A 16 -0.76 27.55 -27.83
CA THR A 16 -0.93 27.46 -26.37
C THR A 16 -1.45 26.10 -25.90
N SER A 17 -2.36 25.45 -26.64
CA SER A 17 -2.86 24.11 -26.28
C SER A 17 -1.81 23.02 -26.46
N ALA A 18 -0.98 23.09 -27.52
CA ALA A 18 0.10 22.13 -27.74
C ALA A 18 1.23 22.27 -26.70
N PHE A 19 1.57 23.50 -26.29
CA PHE A 19 2.55 23.72 -25.21
C PHE A 19 2.02 23.26 -23.85
N ALA A 20 0.76 23.57 -23.51
CA ALA A 20 0.14 23.11 -22.26
C ALA A 20 0.11 21.58 -22.17
N GLN A 21 -0.20 20.89 -23.27
CA GLN A 21 -0.24 19.43 -23.33
C GLN A 21 1.14 18.78 -23.21
N SER A 22 2.22 19.46 -23.65
CA SER A 22 3.60 18.95 -23.53
C SER A 22 4.15 18.96 -22.09
N GLU A 23 3.64 19.86 -21.24
CA GLU A 23 4.08 19.97 -19.84
C GLU A 23 3.44 18.91 -18.95
N LEU A 24 2.31 18.31 -19.36
CA LEU A 24 1.65 17.21 -18.62
C LEU A 24 2.50 15.94 -18.52
N PHE A 25 3.50 15.78 -19.39
CA PHE A 25 4.39 14.62 -19.45
C PHE A 25 5.74 14.86 -18.77
N LYS A 26 5.92 16.03 -18.13
CA LYS A 26 7.10 16.35 -17.35
C LYS A 26 6.72 16.56 -15.90
N PRO A 27 7.43 15.93 -14.94
CA PRO A 27 7.20 16.20 -13.54
C PRO A 27 7.54 17.66 -13.25
N TYR A 28 6.93 18.23 -12.21
CA TYR A 28 7.29 19.57 -11.74
C TYR A 28 8.79 19.67 -11.39
N LYS A 29 9.33 18.60 -10.79
CA LYS A 29 10.76 18.40 -10.52
C LYS A 29 11.15 16.97 -10.84
N ALA A 30 12.31 16.79 -11.45
CA ALA A 30 12.93 15.47 -11.49
C ALA A 30 13.36 15.06 -10.07
N THR A 31 13.23 13.78 -9.75
CA THR A 31 13.56 13.21 -8.43
C THR A 31 14.72 12.23 -8.54
N SER A 32 15.56 12.15 -7.51
CA SER A 32 16.65 11.17 -7.45
C SER A 32 16.33 9.97 -6.55
N LEU A 33 15.36 10.11 -5.65
CA LEU A 33 14.99 9.08 -4.69
C LEU A 33 14.46 7.80 -5.37
N ARG A 34 15.16 6.69 -5.19
CA ARG A 34 14.69 5.37 -5.57
C ARG A 34 13.71 4.85 -4.52
N LEU A 35 12.42 5.14 -4.66
CA LEU A 35 11.40 4.61 -3.75
C LEU A 35 11.47 3.07 -3.59
N PRO A 36 11.21 2.53 -2.40
CA PRO A 36 11.15 1.08 -2.16
C PRO A 36 10.16 0.37 -3.09
N ALA A 37 8.97 0.93 -3.26
CA ALA A 37 8.00 0.56 -4.29
C ALA A 37 7.36 1.82 -4.87
N VAL A 38 7.16 1.84 -6.19
CA VAL A 38 6.64 3.00 -6.91
C VAL A 38 5.11 2.91 -7.05
N PRO A 39 4.34 3.95 -6.69
CA PRO A 39 2.89 3.94 -6.85
C PRO A 39 2.49 3.99 -8.34
N ILE A 40 1.64 3.06 -8.77
CA ILE A 40 1.15 2.97 -10.16
C ILE A 40 -0.33 3.35 -10.23
N VAL A 41 -1.23 2.60 -9.59
CA VAL A 41 -2.65 2.96 -9.47
C VAL A 41 -3.05 2.83 -8.02
N VAL A 42 -3.19 3.95 -7.31
CA VAL A 42 -3.30 3.97 -5.84
C VAL A 42 -4.44 4.91 -5.45
N ASN A 43 -5.58 4.36 -5.01
CA ASN A 43 -6.79 5.11 -4.68
C ASN A 43 -7.29 4.84 -3.25
N ASP A 44 -7.30 3.58 -2.80
CA ASP A 44 -7.83 3.16 -1.49
C ASP A 44 -7.20 1.83 -1.04
N PRO A 45 -7.57 1.26 0.14
CA PRO A 45 -6.92 0.06 0.66
C PRO A 45 -7.07 -1.19 -0.23
N TYR A 46 -8.01 -1.23 -1.16
CA TYR A 46 -8.24 -2.38 -2.03
C TYR A 46 -7.76 -2.15 -3.47
N PHE A 47 -7.81 -0.92 -3.96
CA PHE A 47 -7.30 -0.52 -5.28
C PHE A 47 -5.99 0.28 -5.16
N SER A 48 -4.93 -0.42 -4.72
CA SER A 48 -3.61 0.14 -4.43
C SER A 48 -2.47 -0.73 -4.98
N ILE A 49 -2.14 -0.50 -6.24
CA ILE A 49 -1.20 -1.25 -7.08
C ILE A 49 0.14 -0.50 -7.20
N TRP A 50 1.22 -1.23 -6.93
CA TRP A 50 2.59 -0.73 -6.83
C TRP A 50 3.55 -1.52 -7.73
N SER A 51 4.62 -0.86 -8.16
CA SER A 51 5.77 -1.51 -8.79
C SER A 51 6.89 -1.71 -7.75
N PRO A 52 7.20 -2.96 -7.36
CA PRO A 52 8.31 -3.23 -6.45
C PRO A 52 9.66 -3.24 -7.20
N TYR A 53 9.77 -2.65 -8.39
CA TYR A 53 10.96 -2.77 -9.27
C TYR A 53 11.63 -1.44 -9.61
N ASN A 54 12.92 -1.50 -9.93
CA ASN A 54 13.67 -0.31 -10.36
C ASN A 54 13.28 0.09 -11.77
N ARG A 55 13.03 -0.91 -12.61
CA ARG A 55 12.47 -0.70 -13.93
C ARG A 55 11.09 -1.32 -14.02
N LEU A 56 10.16 -0.59 -14.62
CA LEU A 56 8.75 -0.97 -14.70
C LEU A 56 8.51 -2.28 -15.49
N ASN A 57 9.50 -2.73 -16.26
CA ASN A 57 9.51 -3.96 -17.05
C ASN A 57 10.39 -5.09 -16.48
N GLU A 58 10.63 -5.08 -15.17
CA GLU A 58 11.32 -6.18 -14.46
C GLU A 58 10.37 -7.25 -13.94
N GLY A 59 9.07 -6.98 -13.82
CA GLY A 59 8.09 -7.95 -13.34
C GLY A 59 6.69 -7.36 -13.18
N ASN A 60 5.78 -8.17 -12.63
CA ASN A 60 4.38 -7.79 -12.43
C ASN A 60 4.19 -6.83 -11.25
N THR A 61 3.31 -5.85 -11.44
CA THR A 61 2.81 -4.98 -10.36
C THR A 61 2.11 -5.79 -9.28
N ARG A 62 2.12 -5.28 -8.05
CA ARG A 62 1.61 -5.96 -6.86
C ARG A 62 0.61 -5.07 -6.11
N LEU A 63 -0.39 -5.69 -5.48
CA LEU A 63 -1.14 -5.05 -4.40
C LEU A 63 -0.15 -4.74 -3.26
N TRP A 64 -0.44 -3.75 -2.41
CA TRP A 64 0.41 -3.47 -1.25
C TRP A 64 0.63 -4.69 -0.33
N THR A 65 -0.29 -5.67 -0.34
CA THR A 65 -0.16 -6.96 0.37
C THR A 65 1.02 -7.80 -0.15
N GLY A 66 1.45 -7.59 -1.39
CA GLY A 66 2.47 -8.39 -2.08
C GLY A 66 1.89 -9.30 -3.18
N ASP A 67 0.56 -9.48 -3.22
CA ASP A 67 -0.10 -10.30 -4.22
C ASP A 67 0.06 -9.68 -5.62
N GLU A 68 0.31 -10.52 -6.63
CA GLU A 68 0.44 -10.04 -8.01
C GLU A 68 -0.90 -9.53 -8.54
N LYS A 69 -0.90 -8.28 -8.98
CA LYS A 69 -2.02 -7.59 -9.66
C LYS A 69 -1.50 -7.07 -11.00
N PRO A 70 -1.35 -7.94 -12.02
CA PRO A 70 -0.56 -7.63 -13.20
C PRO A 70 -1.16 -6.53 -14.07
N LEU A 71 -0.30 -5.59 -14.46
CA LEU A 71 -0.49 -4.63 -15.54
C LEU A 71 0.66 -4.81 -16.53
N GLU A 72 0.37 -4.94 -17.82
CA GLU A 72 1.38 -5.02 -18.88
C GLU A 72 1.24 -3.84 -19.85
N GLY A 73 2.39 -3.33 -20.32
CA GLY A 73 2.45 -2.20 -21.23
C GLY A 73 3.40 -2.47 -22.40
N LEU A 74 2.86 -2.34 -23.62
CA LEU A 74 3.60 -2.56 -24.87
C LEU A 74 3.51 -1.35 -25.80
N LEU A 75 4.59 -1.07 -26.53
CA LEU A 75 4.63 -0.12 -27.62
C LEU A 75 5.13 -0.81 -28.89
N ARG A 76 4.32 -0.81 -29.94
CA ARG A 76 4.71 -1.32 -31.26
C ARG A 76 5.18 -0.19 -32.14
N VAL A 77 6.37 -0.32 -32.72
CA VAL A 77 7.03 0.67 -33.58
C VAL A 77 7.49 -0.02 -34.86
N ASP A 78 6.89 0.34 -36.00
CA ASP A 78 7.18 -0.24 -37.32
C ASP A 78 7.20 -1.78 -37.32
N GLY A 79 6.24 -2.41 -36.62
CA GLY A 79 6.18 -3.87 -36.50
C GLY A 79 7.03 -4.50 -35.41
N THR A 80 7.92 -3.74 -34.77
CA THR A 80 8.69 -4.23 -33.62
C THR A 80 8.02 -3.81 -32.31
N THR A 81 7.73 -4.76 -31.44
CA THR A 81 7.09 -4.48 -30.13
C THR A 81 8.12 -4.36 -29.02
N TYR A 82 7.92 -3.37 -28.15
CA TYR A 82 8.74 -3.08 -26.98
C TYR A 82 7.89 -3.11 -25.70
N ARG A 83 8.28 -3.89 -24.70
CA ARG A 83 7.66 -3.93 -23.38
C ARG A 83 8.22 -2.86 -22.46
N PHE A 84 7.37 -1.94 -22.02
CA PHE A 84 7.73 -0.88 -21.08
C PHE A 84 7.21 -1.14 -19.65
N MET A 85 6.24 -2.03 -19.48
CA MET A 85 5.69 -2.41 -18.17
C MET A 85 5.33 -3.90 -18.13
N GLY A 86 5.51 -4.54 -16.99
CA GLY A 86 5.15 -5.95 -16.75
C GLY A 86 6.30 -6.93 -16.95
N ASP A 87 6.06 -8.19 -16.61
CA ASP A 87 7.06 -9.26 -16.70
C ASP A 87 7.42 -9.60 -18.16
N LYS A 88 8.68 -10.02 -18.35
CA LYS A 88 9.19 -10.48 -19.64
C LYS A 88 8.61 -11.82 -20.05
N GLU A 89 8.32 -12.68 -19.08
CA GLU A 89 7.74 -14.00 -19.27
C GLU A 89 6.26 -13.98 -18.89
N HIS A 90 5.36 -14.03 -19.89
CA HIS A 90 3.96 -14.30 -19.60
C HIS A 90 3.80 -15.80 -19.35
N LYS A 91 3.90 -16.20 -18.08
CA LYS A 91 3.71 -17.58 -17.65
C LYS A 91 2.21 -17.88 -17.55
N LEU A 92 1.72 -18.70 -18.48
CA LEU A 92 0.37 -19.25 -18.39
C LEU A 92 0.50 -20.71 -17.99
N LEU A 93 0.48 -20.97 -16.68
CA LEU A 93 0.75 -22.31 -16.15
C LEU A 93 -0.52 -23.16 -16.18
N LYS A 94 -0.46 -24.27 -16.91
CA LYS A 94 -1.47 -25.33 -16.92
C LYS A 94 -0.99 -26.47 -16.04
N ALA A 95 -1.75 -26.82 -15.01
CA ALA A 95 -1.42 -27.94 -14.14
C ALA A 95 -1.35 -29.27 -14.91
N LEU A 96 -0.20 -29.94 -14.79
CA LEU A 96 -0.04 -31.37 -15.10
C LEU A 96 -0.27 -32.20 -13.82
N ALA A 97 0.24 -31.70 -12.69
CA ALA A 97 -0.04 -32.15 -11.35
C ALA A 97 -0.35 -30.91 -10.48
N PRO A 98 -1.62 -30.64 -10.15
CA PRO A 98 -2.02 -29.39 -9.48
C PRO A 98 -1.59 -29.35 -8.02
N MET A 99 -1.33 -28.14 -7.51
CA MET A 99 -1.34 -27.85 -6.07
C MET A 99 -2.77 -27.92 -5.51
N SER A 100 -2.89 -27.96 -4.18
CA SER A 100 -4.15 -28.21 -3.49
C SER A 100 -5.15 -27.04 -3.54
N ASP A 101 -4.68 -25.84 -3.87
CA ASP A 101 -5.53 -24.66 -4.09
C ASP A 101 -6.31 -24.74 -5.43
N GLU A 102 -5.83 -25.51 -6.40
CA GLU A 102 -6.56 -25.81 -7.65
C GLU A 102 -7.38 -27.11 -7.54
N LYS A 103 -6.77 -28.17 -7.00
CA LYS A 103 -7.43 -29.47 -6.87
C LYS A 103 -6.78 -30.31 -5.79
N ASN A 104 -7.62 -30.84 -4.89
CA ASN A 104 -7.20 -31.80 -3.88
C ASN A 104 -6.40 -32.98 -4.48
N TRP A 105 -5.29 -33.32 -3.84
CA TRP A 105 -4.42 -34.44 -4.21
C TRP A 105 -3.87 -35.16 -2.97
N GLU A 106 -3.39 -36.39 -3.15
CA GLU A 106 -2.90 -37.26 -2.07
C GLU A 106 -1.43 -37.63 -2.24
N ALA A 107 -0.73 -37.80 -1.12
CA ALA A 107 0.66 -38.23 -1.07
C ALA A 107 0.96 -39.15 0.12
N LYS A 108 2.10 -39.83 0.03
CA LYS A 108 2.75 -40.47 1.18
C LYS A 108 3.55 -39.43 1.96
N TYR A 109 3.49 -39.46 3.29
CA TYR A 109 4.29 -38.56 4.12
C TYR A 109 4.79 -39.19 5.44
N THR A 110 5.83 -38.59 6.02
CA THR A 110 6.33 -38.87 7.37
C THR A 110 6.92 -37.61 8.00
N GLU A 111 6.83 -37.50 9.32
CA GLU A 111 7.48 -36.45 10.11
C GLU A 111 8.80 -36.93 10.76
N THR A 112 9.20 -38.17 10.46
CA THR A 112 10.46 -38.73 10.95
C THR A 112 11.58 -38.35 9.98
N PRO A 113 12.71 -37.79 10.46
CA PRO A 113 13.89 -37.52 9.63
C PRO A 113 14.30 -38.72 8.78
N GLN A 114 14.57 -38.47 7.50
CA GLN A 114 14.96 -39.50 6.54
C GLN A 114 16.44 -39.40 6.19
N ALA A 115 17.06 -40.55 5.92
CA ALA A 115 18.39 -40.58 5.31
C ALA A 115 18.30 -40.33 3.80
N ASP A 116 19.42 -39.96 3.17
CA ASP A 116 19.50 -39.76 1.73
C ASP A 116 18.95 -40.95 0.93
N GLY A 117 18.21 -40.66 -0.14
CA GLY A 117 17.66 -41.64 -1.08
C GLY A 117 16.14 -41.83 -0.99
N TRP A 118 15.48 -41.27 0.03
CA TRP A 118 14.02 -41.32 0.18
C TRP A 118 13.26 -40.68 -1.01
N GLN A 119 13.89 -39.70 -1.67
CA GLN A 119 13.41 -38.99 -2.84
C GLN A 119 13.43 -39.81 -4.14
N ALA A 120 14.12 -40.96 -4.16
CA ALA A 120 14.27 -41.78 -5.37
C ALA A 120 12.94 -42.44 -5.82
N PRO A 121 12.74 -42.70 -7.13
CA PRO A 121 11.52 -43.34 -7.64
C PRO A 121 11.23 -44.73 -7.02
N ASP A 122 12.29 -45.49 -6.74
CA ASP A 122 12.21 -46.87 -6.25
C ASP A 122 12.22 -46.98 -4.72
N PHE A 123 12.31 -45.86 -4.00
CA PHE A 123 12.25 -45.89 -2.54
C PHE A 123 10.90 -46.43 -2.05
N ALA A 124 10.94 -47.47 -1.22
CA ALA A 124 9.77 -48.05 -0.60
C ALA A 124 9.37 -47.27 0.66
N ALA A 125 8.37 -46.40 0.55
CA ALA A 125 7.81 -45.63 1.67
C ALA A 125 6.92 -46.51 2.60
N THR A 126 7.42 -47.68 2.97
CA THR A 126 6.74 -48.59 3.89
C THR A 126 6.64 -47.95 5.26
N GLY A 127 5.43 -47.95 5.84
CA GLY A 127 5.16 -47.32 7.15
C GLY A 127 4.90 -45.82 7.09
N TRP A 128 4.98 -45.19 5.91
CA TRP A 128 4.58 -43.78 5.75
C TRP A 128 3.05 -43.65 5.74
N ASN A 129 2.57 -42.55 6.29
CA ASN A 129 1.16 -42.19 6.30
C ASN A 129 0.72 -41.78 4.88
N THR A 130 -0.60 -41.81 4.63
CA THR A 130 -1.20 -41.16 3.46
C THR A 130 -1.93 -39.90 3.95
N GLY A 131 -1.70 -38.77 3.30
CA GLY A 131 -2.37 -37.50 3.61
C GLY A 131 -2.84 -36.80 2.35
N ARG A 132 -3.83 -35.93 2.53
CA ARG A 132 -4.32 -35.01 1.49
C ARG A 132 -3.60 -33.68 1.63
N ALA A 133 -3.12 -33.14 0.52
CA ALA A 133 -2.53 -31.80 0.51
C ALA A 133 -3.61 -30.72 0.66
N ALA A 134 -3.28 -29.52 1.15
CA ALA A 134 -1.97 -29.12 1.67
C ALA A 134 -1.67 -29.70 3.06
N PHE A 135 -0.39 -29.70 3.44
CA PHE A 135 0.09 -30.19 4.74
C PHE A 135 0.52 -29.00 5.60
N GLY A 136 0.09 -28.94 6.87
CA GLY A 136 0.42 -27.79 7.72
C GLY A 136 -0.59 -27.48 8.80
N ASN A 137 -0.54 -26.27 9.33
CA ASN A 137 -1.50 -25.73 10.31
C ASN A 137 -1.91 -24.29 10.02
N ALA A 138 -1.31 -23.65 9.01
CA ALA A 138 -1.51 -22.25 8.67
C ALA A 138 -1.90 -22.14 7.19
N GLY A 139 -3.21 -22.23 6.89
CA GLY A 139 -3.74 -22.05 5.54
C GLY A 139 -5.15 -22.62 5.36
N ASP A 140 -5.95 -21.97 4.52
CA ASP A 140 -7.38 -22.31 4.34
C ASP A 140 -7.59 -23.65 3.60
N ASN A 141 -6.58 -24.14 2.89
CA ASN A 141 -6.60 -25.38 2.10
C ASN A 141 -5.84 -26.55 2.75
N ILE A 142 -5.42 -26.43 4.02
CA ILE A 142 -4.79 -27.52 4.75
C ILE A 142 -5.78 -28.67 4.95
N GLN A 143 -5.40 -29.87 4.51
CA GLN A 143 -6.19 -31.10 4.68
C GLN A 143 -5.47 -32.14 5.56
N THR A 144 -4.16 -32.03 5.73
CA THR A 144 -3.37 -32.87 6.64
C THR A 144 -2.63 -32.00 7.64
N GLY A 145 -2.91 -32.19 8.92
CA GLY A 145 -2.30 -31.41 10.01
C GLY A 145 -0.82 -31.70 10.19
N TRP A 146 0.01 -30.66 10.24
CA TRP A 146 1.42 -30.69 10.64
C TRP A 146 1.77 -29.33 11.27
N SER A 147 2.33 -29.32 12.48
CA SER A 147 2.57 -28.06 13.23
C SER A 147 3.78 -28.11 14.13
N LYS A 148 4.60 -29.15 14.02
CA LYS A 148 5.70 -29.37 14.96
C LYS A 148 6.82 -28.37 14.66
N GLU A 149 7.09 -27.49 15.62
CA GLU A 149 8.25 -26.60 15.60
C GLU A 149 9.56 -27.40 15.70
N HIS A 150 10.61 -26.87 15.07
CA HIS A 150 11.87 -27.56 14.81
C HIS A 150 11.66 -28.98 14.26
N GLY A 151 10.65 -29.15 13.40
CA GLY A 151 10.18 -30.42 12.88
C GLY A 151 10.32 -30.50 11.37
N ASP A 152 10.43 -31.72 10.87
CA ASP A 152 10.49 -32.00 9.43
C ASP A 152 9.20 -32.66 8.95
N ILE A 153 8.84 -32.41 7.69
CA ILE A 153 7.90 -33.25 6.95
C ILE A 153 8.53 -33.66 5.62
N TYR A 154 8.38 -34.93 5.27
CA TYR A 154 8.83 -35.52 4.01
C TYR A 154 7.61 -36.05 3.26
N ILE A 155 7.40 -35.58 2.03
CA ILE A 155 6.21 -35.84 1.24
C ILE A 155 6.62 -36.43 -0.11
N ARG A 156 5.94 -37.48 -0.58
CA ARG A 156 6.15 -38.11 -1.89
C ARG A 156 4.83 -38.26 -2.62
N ARG A 157 4.79 -37.74 -3.85
CA ARG A 157 3.66 -37.83 -4.77
C ARG A 157 4.08 -38.51 -6.06
N GLU A 158 3.26 -39.45 -6.53
CA GLU A 158 3.41 -39.99 -7.88
C GLU A 158 2.61 -39.16 -8.88
N ILE A 159 3.23 -38.87 -10.02
CA ILE A 159 2.59 -38.18 -11.15
C ILE A 159 2.72 -39.04 -12.40
N ASN A 160 1.69 -39.07 -13.23
CA ASN A 160 1.72 -39.79 -14.51
C ASN A 160 1.70 -38.78 -15.65
N LEU A 161 2.73 -38.82 -16.50
CA LEU A 161 2.90 -37.89 -17.61
C LEU A 161 2.73 -38.60 -18.95
N THR A 162 2.14 -37.91 -19.91
CA THR A 162 2.06 -38.36 -21.31
C THR A 162 3.30 -37.91 -22.09
N ALA A 163 3.55 -38.54 -23.24
CA ALA A 163 4.60 -38.09 -24.15
C ALA A 163 4.42 -36.63 -24.62
N ASP A 164 3.18 -36.12 -24.66
CA ASP A 164 2.89 -34.74 -25.04
C ASP A 164 3.21 -33.76 -23.92
N ASP A 165 2.95 -34.11 -22.66
CA ASP A 165 3.27 -33.26 -21.50
C ASP A 165 4.77 -32.94 -21.45
N LEU A 166 5.62 -33.94 -21.74
CA LEU A 166 7.08 -33.80 -21.71
C LEU A 166 7.63 -32.83 -22.76
N LYS A 167 6.87 -32.57 -23.83
CA LYS A 167 7.26 -31.61 -24.87
C LYS A 167 7.14 -30.17 -24.42
N GLY A 168 6.27 -29.86 -23.46
CA GLY A 168 5.97 -28.51 -23.01
C GLY A 168 7.14 -27.82 -22.28
N ASP A 169 7.12 -26.50 -22.18
CA ASP A 169 7.97 -25.75 -21.25
C ASP A 169 7.46 -26.02 -19.81
N LEU A 170 8.31 -26.54 -18.91
CA LEU A 170 7.86 -27.14 -17.64
C LEU A 170 8.35 -26.38 -16.41
N TYR A 171 7.46 -26.19 -15.45
CA TYR A 171 7.71 -25.55 -14.16
C TYR A 171 7.26 -26.43 -13.01
N ALA A 172 8.09 -26.52 -11.97
CA ALA A 172 7.67 -27.06 -10.68
C ALA A 172 7.28 -25.89 -9.77
N LEU A 173 6.08 -25.92 -9.21
CA LEU A 173 5.58 -24.92 -8.26
C LEU A 173 5.52 -25.52 -6.86
N PHE A 174 5.82 -24.73 -5.85
CA PHE A 174 5.79 -25.17 -4.47
C PHE A 174 5.56 -23.99 -3.51
N SER A 175 4.96 -24.30 -2.37
CA SER A 175 4.69 -23.37 -1.29
C SER A 175 5.13 -24.00 0.01
N HIS A 176 5.76 -23.21 0.87
CA HIS A 176 6.36 -23.67 2.12
C HIS A 176 6.30 -22.59 3.20
N ASP A 177 6.34 -23.04 4.44
CA ASP A 177 6.71 -22.21 5.58
C ASP A 177 8.03 -22.73 6.11
N ASP A 178 9.02 -21.84 6.20
CA ASP A 178 10.42 -22.11 6.48
C ASP A 178 11.16 -22.97 5.41
N ALA A 179 12.40 -23.38 5.69
CA ALA A 179 13.28 -23.95 4.67
C ALA A 179 12.73 -25.23 4.02
N CYS A 180 12.88 -25.37 2.69
CA CYS A 180 12.41 -26.54 1.96
C CYS A 180 13.36 -27.01 0.85
N GLU A 181 13.16 -28.25 0.39
CA GLU A 181 13.86 -28.87 -0.73
C GLU A 181 12.89 -29.67 -1.61
N LEU A 182 12.88 -29.37 -2.92
CA LEU A 182 12.01 -30.01 -3.90
C LEU A 182 12.80 -30.89 -4.87
N TYR A 183 12.28 -32.08 -5.13
CA TYR A 183 12.93 -33.13 -5.91
C TYR A 183 12.03 -33.69 -7.03
N ILE A 184 12.63 -34.05 -8.16
CA ILE A 184 12.03 -34.85 -9.22
C ILE A 184 12.89 -36.08 -9.47
N ASN A 185 12.27 -37.26 -9.40
CA ASN A 185 12.91 -38.56 -9.62
C ASN A 185 14.27 -38.70 -8.90
N GLY A 186 14.32 -38.23 -7.65
CA GLY A 186 15.50 -38.31 -6.78
C GLY A 186 16.52 -37.16 -6.92
N THR A 187 16.35 -36.26 -7.88
CA THR A 187 17.26 -35.13 -8.10
C THR A 187 16.67 -33.85 -7.52
N LEU A 188 17.47 -33.11 -6.75
CA LEU A 188 17.08 -31.81 -6.21
C LEU A 188 16.92 -30.79 -7.34
N ILE A 189 15.78 -30.10 -7.38
CA ILE A 189 15.48 -29.08 -8.38
C ILE A 189 15.25 -27.69 -7.80
N GLY A 190 14.92 -27.56 -6.51
CA GLY A 190 14.67 -26.27 -5.86
C GLY A 190 14.92 -26.29 -4.37
N LYS A 191 15.29 -25.13 -3.81
CA LYS A 191 15.43 -24.89 -2.36
C LYS A 191 14.69 -23.62 -1.96
N GLY A 192 13.94 -23.68 -0.87
CA GLY A 192 13.31 -22.53 -0.26
C GLY A 192 14.18 -21.88 0.82
N ARG A 193 13.90 -20.61 1.10
CA ARG A 193 14.48 -19.84 2.21
C ARG A 193 13.70 -20.07 3.52
N MET A 194 14.26 -19.63 4.64
CA MET A 194 13.62 -19.70 5.98
C MET A 194 12.54 -18.62 6.14
N ASP A 195 11.49 -18.66 5.30
CA ASP A 195 10.35 -17.75 5.33
C ASP A 195 9.11 -18.47 4.77
N ALA A 196 7.90 -18.00 5.12
CA ALA A 196 6.68 -18.36 4.40
C ALA A 196 6.69 -17.83 2.96
N VAL A 197 6.73 -18.74 1.98
CA VAL A 197 6.70 -18.42 0.54
C VAL A 197 5.62 -19.25 -0.14
N PHE A 198 4.71 -18.58 -0.84
CA PHE A 198 3.62 -19.22 -1.57
C PHE A 198 3.81 -19.05 -3.07
N GLY A 199 3.67 -20.14 -3.83
CA GLY A 199 3.75 -20.14 -5.29
C GLY A 199 5.16 -19.91 -5.86
N GLU A 200 6.20 -20.32 -5.14
CA GLU A 200 7.56 -20.32 -5.67
C GLU A 200 7.64 -21.27 -6.87
N SER A 201 8.44 -20.93 -7.89
CA SER A 201 8.51 -21.71 -9.13
C SER A 201 9.94 -21.92 -9.61
N VAL A 202 10.21 -23.12 -10.13
CA VAL A 202 11.47 -23.50 -10.79
C VAL A 202 11.15 -23.86 -12.24
N HIS A 203 11.74 -23.14 -13.18
CA HIS A 203 11.78 -23.55 -14.59
C HIS A 203 12.70 -24.76 -14.73
N LEU A 204 12.18 -25.89 -15.20
CA LEU A 204 12.98 -27.09 -15.44
C LEU A 204 13.88 -26.87 -16.65
N THR A 205 15.19 -26.83 -16.41
CA THR A 205 16.21 -26.81 -17.46
C THR A 205 16.10 -28.05 -18.36
N GLY A 206 16.73 -28.00 -19.54
CA GLY A 206 16.77 -29.15 -20.45
C GLY A 206 17.32 -30.42 -19.79
N GLU A 207 18.29 -30.30 -18.88
CA GLU A 207 18.83 -31.42 -18.09
C GLU A 207 17.82 -31.93 -17.05
N GLN A 208 17.17 -31.04 -16.31
CA GLN A 208 16.15 -31.42 -15.32
C GLN A 208 14.91 -32.05 -15.99
N LYS A 209 14.52 -31.59 -17.18
CA LYS A 209 13.43 -32.19 -17.95
C LYS A 209 13.73 -33.64 -18.36
N GLN A 210 14.99 -34.00 -18.60
CA GLN A 210 15.38 -35.37 -18.95
C GLN A 210 15.20 -36.36 -17.78
N LEU A 211 15.06 -35.86 -16.56
CA LEU A 211 14.70 -36.70 -15.41
C LEU A 211 13.29 -37.25 -15.54
N LEU A 212 12.39 -36.54 -16.24
CA LEU A 212 11.01 -36.95 -16.44
C LEU A 212 10.88 -37.90 -17.64
N HIS A 213 9.98 -38.87 -17.53
CA HIS A 213 9.68 -39.80 -18.61
C HIS A 213 8.18 -40.08 -18.72
N GLU A 214 7.76 -40.71 -19.82
CA GLU A 214 6.36 -41.10 -20.00
C GLU A 214 5.96 -42.11 -18.93
N GLY A 215 4.75 -41.98 -18.40
CA GLY A 215 4.23 -42.79 -17.30
C GLY A 215 4.62 -42.25 -15.92
N ARG A 216 4.94 -43.17 -15.00
CA ARG A 216 5.11 -42.91 -13.56
C ARG A 216 6.38 -42.12 -13.27
N ASN A 217 6.25 -40.97 -12.62
CA ASN A 217 7.35 -40.19 -12.04
C ASN A 217 7.05 -39.91 -10.57
N VAL A 218 8.07 -39.55 -9.80
CA VAL A 218 7.97 -39.18 -8.38
C VAL A 218 8.43 -37.74 -8.18
N MET A 219 7.57 -36.94 -7.56
CA MET A 219 7.94 -35.66 -6.95
C MET A 219 8.04 -35.84 -5.43
N ALA A 220 9.08 -35.29 -4.84
CA ALA A 220 9.33 -35.39 -3.41
C ALA A 220 9.67 -34.02 -2.81
N PHE A 221 9.17 -33.74 -1.62
CA PHE A 221 9.28 -32.43 -0.98
C PHE A 221 9.59 -32.58 0.51
N HIS A 222 10.63 -31.90 0.96
CA HIS A 222 11.01 -31.82 2.37
C HIS A 222 10.84 -30.38 2.83
N VAL A 223 10.20 -30.18 3.98
CA VAL A 223 10.06 -28.87 4.62
C VAL A 223 10.48 -29.00 6.09
N TYR A 224 11.31 -28.07 6.54
CA TYR A 224 11.70 -27.89 7.92
C TYR A 224 10.95 -26.70 8.49
N ASN A 225 10.07 -26.94 9.47
CA ASN A 225 9.40 -25.89 10.23
C ASN A 225 10.28 -25.49 11.41
N ASN A 226 10.72 -24.24 11.46
CA ASN A 226 11.50 -23.69 12.55
C ASN A 226 10.58 -23.30 13.72
N THR A 227 9.70 -22.31 13.53
CA THR A 227 8.78 -21.81 14.57
C THR A 227 7.52 -21.19 13.96
N GLY A 228 6.36 -21.36 14.60
CA GLY A 228 5.11 -20.72 14.17
C GLY A 228 4.28 -21.54 13.20
N GLY A 229 3.95 -20.95 12.04
CA GLY A 229 3.14 -21.60 11.02
C GLY A 229 3.88 -22.76 10.36
N ALA A 230 3.13 -23.62 9.67
CA ALA A 230 3.67 -24.72 8.90
C ALA A 230 2.83 -24.86 7.63
N TYR A 231 3.51 -24.97 6.48
CA TYR A 231 2.88 -25.16 5.19
C TYR A 231 3.76 -25.98 4.25
N ALA A 232 3.15 -26.89 3.48
CA ALA A 232 3.80 -27.61 2.40
C ALA A 232 2.78 -28.00 1.31
N ASP A 233 3.02 -27.54 0.08
CA ASP A 233 2.27 -27.92 -1.13
C ASP A 233 3.16 -27.79 -2.36
N PHE A 234 2.92 -28.60 -3.40
CA PHE A 234 3.71 -28.57 -4.62
C PHE A 234 3.01 -29.25 -5.80
N GLY A 235 3.40 -28.85 -7.01
CA GLY A 235 2.84 -29.34 -8.27
C GLY A 235 3.78 -29.18 -9.46
N LEU A 236 3.37 -29.75 -10.60
CA LEU A 236 4.08 -29.67 -11.88
C LEU A 236 3.16 -29.06 -12.93
N TYR A 237 3.69 -28.13 -13.71
CA TYR A 237 2.95 -27.28 -14.62
C TYR A 237 3.63 -27.21 -15.98
N ALA A 238 2.83 -27.12 -17.03
CA ALA A 238 3.30 -26.74 -18.36
C ALA A 238 2.98 -25.26 -18.61
N ASN A 239 3.96 -24.48 -19.04
CA ASN A 239 3.74 -23.14 -19.55
C ASN A 239 3.14 -23.24 -20.96
N VAL A 240 1.89 -22.82 -21.09
CA VAL A 240 1.12 -22.77 -22.35
C VAL A 240 0.97 -21.33 -22.87
N GLY A 241 1.71 -20.38 -22.29
CA GLY A 241 1.79 -19.01 -22.75
C GLY A 241 2.55 -18.91 -24.08
N VAL A 242 2.25 -17.88 -24.88
CA VAL A 242 3.05 -17.59 -26.07
C VAL A 242 4.44 -17.10 -25.62
N GLU A 243 5.49 -17.77 -26.10
CA GLU A 243 6.86 -17.26 -26.00
C GLU A 243 6.96 -15.93 -26.78
N THR A 244 6.96 -14.82 -26.05
CA THR A 244 7.11 -13.48 -26.63
C THR A 244 8.58 -13.13 -26.93
N THR A 245 9.36 -14.07 -27.45
CA THR A 245 10.79 -13.88 -27.79
C THR A 245 11.02 -12.77 -28.81
N SER A 246 10.00 -12.40 -29.58
CA SER A 246 10.01 -11.28 -30.52
C SER A 246 9.81 -9.90 -29.87
N VAL A 247 9.35 -9.85 -28.62
CA VAL A 247 9.12 -8.60 -27.87
C VAL A 247 10.42 -8.13 -27.24
N LYS A 248 10.85 -6.93 -27.61
CA LYS A 248 12.04 -6.29 -27.05
C LYS A 248 11.72 -5.62 -25.72
N THR A 249 12.71 -5.45 -24.86
CA THR A 249 12.58 -4.64 -23.65
C THR A 249 12.75 -3.16 -23.98
N ALA A 250 11.81 -2.29 -23.60
CA ALA A 250 11.98 -0.85 -23.69
C ALA A 250 13.07 -0.37 -22.70
N VAL A 251 13.85 0.63 -23.08
CA VAL A 251 14.90 1.17 -22.21
C VAL A 251 14.31 2.28 -21.35
N GLN A 252 14.03 2.00 -20.07
CA GLN A 252 13.65 3.04 -19.10
C GLN A 252 14.77 4.06 -18.93
N LYS A 253 14.43 5.34 -18.99
CA LYS A 253 15.35 6.48 -18.89
C LYS A 253 15.24 7.19 -17.55
N SER A 254 14.02 7.36 -17.04
CA SER A 254 13.76 7.95 -15.74
C SER A 254 12.47 7.40 -15.12
N VAL A 255 12.38 7.57 -13.80
CA VAL A 255 11.15 7.48 -13.03
C VAL A 255 11.16 8.65 -12.05
N ASP A 256 10.10 9.45 -12.04
CA ASP A 256 9.95 10.60 -11.15
C ASP A 256 8.60 10.51 -10.45
N VAL A 257 8.60 10.59 -9.11
CA VAL A 257 7.36 10.42 -8.32
C VAL A 257 7.01 11.73 -7.64
N MET A 258 5.88 12.30 -8.06
CA MET A 258 5.24 13.44 -7.41
C MET A 258 4.06 12.97 -6.55
N ALA A 259 3.45 13.91 -5.83
CA ALA A 259 2.36 13.63 -4.90
C ALA A 259 1.21 12.84 -5.54
N THR A 260 0.70 13.30 -6.67
CA THR A 260 -0.48 12.74 -7.38
C THR A 260 -0.13 11.91 -8.62
N SER A 261 1.09 12.07 -9.15
CA SER A 261 1.50 11.49 -10.44
C SER A 261 2.88 10.81 -10.39
N THR A 262 3.01 9.71 -11.14
CA THR A 262 4.28 9.01 -11.37
C THR A 262 4.63 9.10 -12.85
N TYR A 263 5.81 9.63 -13.17
CA TYR A 263 6.27 9.91 -14.52
C TYR A 263 7.36 8.91 -14.90
N TYR A 264 7.22 8.26 -16.04
CA TYR A 264 8.24 7.40 -16.63
C TYR A 264 8.60 7.87 -18.02
N SER A 265 9.88 7.76 -18.38
CA SER A 265 10.36 7.95 -19.75
C SER A 265 11.07 6.71 -20.27
N PHE A 266 10.84 6.35 -21.52
CA PHE A 266 11.39 5.17 -22.18
C PHE A 266 11.90 5.48 -23.59
N THR A 267 12.81 4.64 -24.07
CA THR A 267 13.16 4.54 -25.49
C THR A 267 12.77 3.18 -26.03
N CYS A 268 11.98 3.20 -27.11
CA CYS A 268 11.44 2.04 -27.83
C CYS A 268 11.96 2.07 -29.28
N GLY A 269 13.20 1.65 -29.49
CA GLY A 269 13.86 1.78 -30.78
C GLY A 269 13.99 3.26 -31.19
N PRO A 270 13.46 3.69 -32.35
CA PRO A 270 13.56 5.06 -32.82
C PRO A 270 12.50 6.01 -32.21
N VAL A 271 11.68 5.56 -31.26
CA VAL A 271 10.60 6.35 -30.65
C VAL A 271 10.83 6.50 -29.14
N ALA A 272 10.64 7.70 -28.62
CA ALA A 272 10.53 7.93 -27.17
C ALA A 272 9.07 7.76 -26.73
N LEU A 273 8.88 7.19 -25.54
CA LEU A 273 7.59 7.01 -24.89
C LEU A 273 7.68 7.60 -23.48
N ASP A 274 6.81 8.54 -23.18
CA ASP A 274 6.60 9.06 -21.82
C ASP A 274 5.24 8.55 -21.32
N VAL A 275 5.18 8.03 -20.09
CA VAL A 275 3.95 7.50 -19.45
C VAL A 275 3.77 8.15 -18.08
N VAL A 276 2.57 8.64 -17.80
CA VAL A 276 2.22 9.26 -16.51
C VAL A 276 1.03 8.53 -15.91
N PHE A 277 1.22 7.98 -14.72
CA PHE A 277 0.16 7.38 -13.92
C PHE A 277 -0.33 8.41 -12.90
N THR A 278 -1.61 8.76 -12.96
CA THR A 278 -2.20 9.77 -12.08
C THR A 278 -3.42 9.21 -11.37
N SER A 279 -3.37 9.20 -10.04
CA SER A 279 -4.54 9.02 -9.18
C SER A 279 -4.88 10.40 -8.63
N PRO A 280 -6.00 11.03 -9.06
CA PRO A 280 -6.29 12.44 -8.81
C PRO A 280 -6.77 12.69 -7.36
N MET A 281 -5.98 12.22 -6.38
CA MET A 281 -6.25 12.33 -4.95
C MET A 281 -5.96 13.75 -4.46
N LEU A 282 -6.72 14.72 -4.94
CA LEU A 282 -6.62 16.14 -4.58
C LEU A 282 -7.20 16.34 -3.19
N ILE A 283 -6.36 16.65 -2.20
CA ILE A 283 -6.78 16.73 -0.78
C ILE A 283 -7.80 17.83 -0.51
N ASP A 284 -7.92 18.82 -1.39
CA ASP A 284 -8.88 19.93 -1.32
C ASP A 284 -10.22 19.63 -2.05
N ASP A 285 -10.37 18.45 -2.65
CA ASP A 285 -11.55 18.05 -3.44
C ASP A 285 -11.98 16.64 -3.05
N LEU A 286 -12.96 16.57 -2.13
CA LEU A 286 -13.43 15.31 -1.54
C LEU A 286 -14.00 14.33 -2.59
N ASP A 287 -14.62 14.84 -3.66
CA ASP A 287 -15.10 14.01 -4.76
C ASP A 287 -13.94 13.33 -5.49
N LEU A 288 -12.95 14.11 -5.93
CA LEU A 288 -11.82 13.57 -6.67
C LEU A 288 -10.93 12.70 -5.79
N LEU A 289 -10.74 13.07 -4.52
CA LEU A 289 -10.05 12.25 -3.53
C LEU A 289 -10.71 10.88 -3.36
N SER A 290 -12.04 10.83 -3.34
CA SER A 290 -12.79 9.59 -3.15
C SER A 290 -13.01 8.80 -4.44
N THR A 291 -12.83 9.40 -5.63
CA THR A 291 -13.19 8.77 -6.91
C THR A 291 -12.16 7.69 -7.30
N PRO A 292 -12.56 6.41 -7.44
CA PRO A 292 -11.63 5.30 -7.70
C PRO A 292 -11.31 5.12 -9.19
N VAL A 293 -11.02 6.22 -9.89
CA VAL A 293 -10.67 6.22 -11.33
C VAL A 293 -9.35 6.97 -11.52
N SER A 294 -8.40 6.31 -12.17
CA SER A 294 -7.05 6.82 -12.43
C SER A 294 -6.78 6.96 -13.93
N TYR A 295 -5.89 7.89 -14.28
CA TYR A 295 -5.42 8.09 -15.65
C TYR A 295 -4.12 7.31 -15.90
N VAL A 296 -4.01 6.73 -17.09
CA VAL A 296 -2.71 6.36 -17.68
C VAL A 296 -2.53 7.23 -18.93
N SER A 297 -1.73 8.27 -18.80
CA SER A 297 -1.43 9.21 -19.88
C SER A 297 -0.17 8.78 -20.60
N TYR A 298 -0.12 8.86 -21.93
CA TYR A 298 1.04 8.44 -22.70
C TYR A 298 1.33 9.40 -23.88
N GLN A 299 2.61 9.64 -24.14
CA GLN A 299 3.11 10.51 -25.22
C GLN A 299 4.23 9.80 -26.00
N VAL A 300 4.21 9.95 -27.33
CA VAL A 300 5.21 9.39 -28.23
C VAL A 300 5.80 10.45 -29.17
N LYS A 301 7.08 10.31 -29.51
CA LYS A 301 7.76 11.13 -30.53
C LYS A 301 8.91 10.38 -31.21
N SER A 302 9.13 10.65 -32.49
CA SER A 302 10.30 10.16 -33.22
C SER A 302 11.58 10.81 -32.72
N LEU A 303 12.61 9.99 -32.54
CA LEU A 303 13.97 10.39 -32.15
C LEU A 303 14.90 10.55 -33.36
N ASP A 304 14.58 9.96 -34.51
CA ASP A 304 15.45 9.89 -35.69
C ASP A 304 15.01 10.76 -36.88
N ARG A 305 13.95 11.57 -36.68
CA ARG A 305 13.32 12.46 -37.67
C ARG A 305 12.53 11.76 -38.77
N LYS A 306 12.33 10.45 -38.69
CA LYS A 306 11.45 9.70 -39.61
C LYS A 306 10.05 9.54 -39.02
N LYS A 307 9.12 9.20 -39.91
CA LYS A 307 7.75 8.84 -39.53
C LYS A 307 7.69 7.36 -39.19
N HIS A 308 7.23 7.02 -38.00
CA HIS A 308 7.07 5.64 -37.55
C HIS A 308 5.60 5.29 -37.35
N ASP A 309 5.23 4.05 -37.69
CA ASP A 309 3.95 3.47 -37.30
C ASP A 309 3.97 3.13 -35.81
N VAL A 310 3.08 3.71 -35.00
CA VAL A 310 3.12 3.54 -33.53
C VAL A 310 1.78 3.16 -32.95
N GLN A 311 1.75 2.05 -32.20
CA GLN A 311 0.59 1.62 -31.41
C GLN A 311 0.97 1.39 -29.95
N PHE A 312 0.13 1.88 -29.03
CA PHE A 312 0.27 1.73 -27.59
C PHE A 312 -0.75 0.72 -27.07
N CYS A 313 -0.33 -0.17 -26.17
CA CYS A 313 -1.18 -1.21 -25.59
C CYS A 313 -1.00 -1.29 -24.07
N LEU A 314 -2.12 -1.42 -23.37
CA LEU A 314 -2.20 -1.76 -21.96
C LEU A 314 -3.05 -3.01 -21.78
N LEU A 315 -2.55 -3.95 -21.00
CA LEU A 315 -3.29 -5.16 -20.62
C LEU A 315 -3.47 -5.17 -19.10
N THR A 316 -4.71 -5.42 -18.68
CA THR A 316 -5.06 -5.58 -17.26
C THR A 316 -5.60 -6.98 -17.02
N SER A 317 -5.47 -7.45 -15.78
CA SER A 317 -5.89 -8.80 -15.39
C SER A 317 -7.10 -8.80 -14.45
N PRO A 318 -8.04 -9.75 -14.59
CA PRO A 318 -9.06 -10.06 -13.58
C PRO A 318 -8.51 -10.30 -12.18
N LEU A 319 -7.22 -10.67 -12.04
CA LEU A 319 -6.56 -10.85 -10.74
C LEU A 319 -6.63 -9.59 -9.86
N ILE A 320 -6.74 -8.40 -10.44
CA ILE A 320 -6.97 -7.12 -9.72
C ILE A 320 -8.22 -7.19 -8.85
N ALA A 321 -9.25 -7.92 -9.28
CA ALA A 321 -10.52 -8.07 -8.57
C ALA A 321 -10.61 -9.37 -7.74
N THR A 322 -9.48 -9.94 -7.34
CA THR A 322 -9.43 -11.19 -6.56
C THR A 322 -8.58 -11.03 -5.29
N ASN A 323 -8.97 -11.72 -4.22
CA ASN A 323 -8.14 -11.88 -3.04
C ASN A 323 -7.09 -12.98 -3.26
N LYS A 324 -7.50 -14.10 -3.89
CA LYS A 324 -6.61 -15.22 -4.23
C LYS A 324 -6.65 -15.51 -5.74
N PRO A 325 -5.52 -15.90 -6.35
CA PRO A 325 -5.39 -15.98 -7.80
C PRO A 325 -6.25 -17.08 -8.47
N HIS A 326 -6.68 -18.08 -7.71
CA HIS A 326 -7.52 -19.18 -8.20
C HIS A 326 -9.02 -18.90 -8.08
N GLN A 327 -9.44 -17.75 -7.52
CA GLN A 327 -10.87 -17.45 -7.40
C GLN A 327 -11.53 -17.38 -8.78
N PRO A 328 -12.71 -18.01 -8.99
CA PRO A 328 -13.43 -17.90 -10.25
C PRO A 328 -13.79 -16.44 -10.57
N THR A 329 -13.56 -16.04 -11.81
CA THR A 329 -13.83 -14.68 -12.29
C THR A 329 -14.79 -14.68 -13.48
N GLU A 330 -15.55 -13.61 -13.59
CA GLU A 330 -16.35 -13.29 -14.77
C GLU A 330 -15.87 -11.96 -15.34
N SER A 331 -15.57 -11.94 -16.64
CA SER A 331 -15.24 -10.73 -17.38
C SER A 331 -16.22 -10.55 -18.52
N SER A 332 -16.70 -9.33 -18.72
CA SER A 332 -17.70 -9.01 -19.73
C SER A 332 -17.45 -7.65 -20.40
N VAL A 333 -18.04 -7.46 -21.57
CA VAL A 333 -18.09 -6.16 -22.25
C VAL A 333 -19.46 -5.54 -22.00
N VAL A 334 -19.48 -4.35 -21.43
CA VAL A 334 -20.72 -3.56 -21.23
C VAL A 334 -20.64 -2.27 -22.02
N THR A 335 -21.78 -1.77 -22.51
CA THR A 335 -21.85 -0.49 -23.22
C THR A 335 -22.80 0.45 -22.49
N VAL A 336 -22.28 1.60 -22.04
CA VAL A 336 -23.05 2.62 -21.33
C VAL A 336 -22.80 3.95 -22.02
N ASN A 337 -23.88 4.66 -22.38
CA ASN A 337 -23.82 5.95 -23.09
C ASN A 337 -22.92 5.93 -24.35
N GLY A 338 -22.91 4.81 -25.06
CA GLY A 338 -22.11 4.63 -26.29
C GLY A 338 -20.63 4.33 -26.06
N VAL A 339 -20.16 4.25 -24.81
CA VAL A 339 -18.79 3.85 -24.45
C VAL A 339 -18.80 2.38 -24.04
N LYS A 340 -17.88 1.59 -24.62
CA LYS A 340 -17.64 0.21 -24.20
C LYS A 340 -16.71 0.19 -22.99
N TYR A 341 -17.02 -0.67 -22.03
CA TYR A 341 -16.19 -0.94 -20.86
C TYR A 341 -15.94 -2.44 -20.78
N LEU A 342 -14.70 -2.80 -20.50
CA LEU A 342 -14.37 -4.14 -20.03
C LEU A 342 -14.60 -4.14 -18.52
N LYS A 343 -15.45 -5.05 -18.05
CA LYS A 343 -15.85 -5.20 -16.65
C LYS A 343 -15.37 -6.56 -16.15
N SER A 344 -14.69 -6.62 -15.01
CA SER A 344 -14.20 -7.90 -14.44
C SER A 344 -14.32 -7.95 -12.93
N GLY A 345 -14.73 -9.10 -12.39
CA GLY A 345 -14.85 -9.35 -10.95
C GLY A 345 -14.90 -10.84 -10.63
N THR A 346 -14.91 -11.22 -9.35
CA THR A 346 -15.21 -12.61 -8.98
C THR A 346 -16.64 -12.98 -9.34
N ILE A 347 -16.91 -14.27 -9.51
CA ILE A 347 -18.28 -14.78 -9.70
C ILE A 347 -19.08 -14.67 -8.39
N ASP A 348 -18.45 -14.99 -7.26
CA ASP A 348 -19.15 -15.16 -5.99
C ASP A 348 -19.59 -13.83 -5.36
N GLN A 349 -18.86 -12.74 -5.61
CA GLN A 349 -19.16 -11.39 -5.11
C GLN A 349 -19.55 -11.36 -3.60
N PRO A 350 -18.69 -11.84 -2.69
CA PRO A 350 -19.00 -11.91 -1.27
C PRO A 350 -18.86 -10.53 -0.60
N ILE A 351 -19.77 -9.62 -0.93
CA ILE A 351 -19.77 -8.20 -0.52
C ILE A 351 -19.58 -8.08 1.00
N LEU A 352 -18.48 -7.42 1.40
CA LEU A 352 -18.08 -7.16 2.79
C LEU A 352 -17.95 -8.41 3.68
N ALA A 353 -17.83 -9.60 3.09
CA ALA A 353 -17.73 -10.84 3.87
C ALA A 353 -16.33 -11.07 4.46
N LYS A 354 -15.29 -10.66 3.73
CA LYS A 354 -13.89 -10.76 4.15
C LYS A 354 -13.45 -9.48 4.84
N LYS A 355 -12.73 -9.64 5.95
CA LYS A 355 -12.21 -8.54 6.77
C LYS A 355 -10.84 -8.89 7.33
N GLY A 356 -10.06 -7.88 7.66
CA GLY A 356 -8.74 -8.05 8.28
C GLY A 356 -7.60 -7.68 7.36
N ASP A 357 -6.43 -8.20 7.70
CA ASP A 357 -5.17 -7.81 7.09
C ASP A 357 -4.64 -8.82 6.08
N GLY A 358 -3.73 -8.39 5.21
CA GLY A 358 -3.13 -9.24 4.18
C GLY A 358 -4.14 -9.77 3.14
N ILE A 359 -5.32 -9.16 3.05
CA ILE A 359 -6.37 -9.52 2.09
C ILE A 359 -6.54 -8.45 1.02
N GLY A 360 -6.71 -8.89 -0.23
CA GLY A 360 -7.24 -8.10 -1.33
C GLY A 360 -8.76 -8.16 -1.39
N ILE A 361 -9.34 -7.30 -2.21
CA ILE A 361 -10.78 -7.31 -2.49
C ILE A 361 -11.15 -8.49 -3.39
N ASP A 362 -12.35 -9.02 -3.18
CA ASP A 362 -12.91 -10.06 -4.03
C ASP A 362 -14.40 -9.87 -4.34
N TRP A 363 -14.91 -8.66 -4.16
CA TRP A 363 -16.22 -8.22 -4.63
C TRP A 363 -16.08 -6.90 -5.41
N GLY A 364 -17.14 -6.48 -6.09
CA GLY A 364 -17.08 -5.34 -6.98
C GLY A 364 -16.37 -5.67 -8.29
N TYR A 365 -16.01 -4.62 -9.04
CA TYR A 365 -15.59 -4.76 -10.43
C TYR A 365 -14.51 -3.76 -10.85
N LEU A 366 -13.49 -4.29 -11.53
CA LEU A 366 -12.53 -3.54 -12.34
C LEU A 366 -13.18 -3.10 -13.66
N TYR A 367 -12.87 -1.87 -14.09
CA TYR A 367 -13.29 -1.31 -15.37
C TYR A 367 -12.13 -0.73 -16.17
N VAL A 368 -12.11 -1.02 -17.48
CA VAL A 368 -11.24 -0.37 -18.49
C VAL A 368 -12.11 0.17 -19.62
N ALA A 369 -11.99 1.44 -19.96
CA ALA A 369 -12.89 2.13 -20.88
C ALA A 369 -12.34 2.24 -22.33
N ASP A 370 -13.22 2.10 -23.33
CA ASP A 370 -13.00 2.42 -24.75
C ASP A 370 -13.00 3.96 -24.96
N VAL A 371 -12.14 4.65 -24.21
CA VAL A 371 -11.95 6.11 -24.25
C VAL A 371 -10.62 6.41 -24.91
N ASN A 372 -10.65 7.21 -25.97
CA ASN A 372 -9.50 7.53 -26.82
C ASN A 372 -8.77 6.30 -27.39
N GLY A 373 -9.37 5.11 -27.40
CA GLY A 373 -8.70 3.90 -27.87
C GLY A 373 -9.71 2.87 -28.34
N LYS A 374 -9.34 1.60 -28.27
CA LYS A 374 -10.22 0.45 -28.47
C LYS A 374 -9.96 -0.55 -27.36
N VAL A 375 -11.02 -1.19 -26.87
CA VAL A 375 -10.91 -2.27 -25.90
C VAL A 375 -11.36 -3.61 -26.47
N SER A 376 -10.78 -4.69 -25.96
CA SER A 376 -11.20 -6.06 -26.26
C SER A 376 -10.94 -6.99 -25.08
N LEU A 377 -11.78 -8.00 -24.95
CA LEU A 377 -11.71 -9.05 -23.93
C LEU A 377 -11.51 -10.39 -24.64
N ASP A 378 -10.38 -11.05 -24.40
CA ASP A 378 -10.13 -12.42 -24.86
C ASP A 378 -8.99 -13.05 -24.03
N ASN A 379 -8.63 -14.30 -24.32
CA ASN A 379 -7.40 -14.89 -23.77
C ASN A 379 -6.15 -14.13 -24.25
N TYR A 380 -5.09 -14.19 -23.44
CA TYR A 380 -3.84 -13.47 -23.67
C TYR A 380 -3.25 -13.70 -25.07
N ASN A 381 -3.16 -14.97 -25.48
CA ASN A 381 -2.51 -15.37 -26.73
C ASN A 381 -3.21 -14.73 -27.94
N ASN A 382 -4.54 -14.76 -28.00
CA ASN A 382 -5.30 -14.11 -29.09
C ASN A 382 -5.05 -12.60 -29.15
N ILE A 383 -5.03 -11.92 -28.00
CA ILE A 383 -4.84 -10.47 -27.91
C ILE A 383 -3.43 -10.08 -28.35
N ILE A 384 -2.42 -10.78 -27.82
CA ILE A 384 -1.02 -10.52 -28.14
C ILE A 384 -0.72 -10.84 -29.59
N ASP A 385 -1.21 -11.95 -30.14
CA ASP A 385 -1.00 -12.29 -31.55
C ASP A 385 -1.56 -11.21 -32.48
N GLY A 386 -2.75 -10.69 -32.18
CA GLY A 386 -3.33 -9.56 -32.92
C GLY A 386 -2.45 -8.31 -32.85
N PHE A 387 -1.98 -7.97 -31.64
CA PHE A 387 -1.18 -6.78 -31.41
C PHE A 387 0.22 -6.87 -32.04
N LEU A 388 0.95 -7.97 -31.86
CA LEU A 388 2.28 -8.16 -32.43
C LEU A 388 2.25 -8.08 -33.96
N ASN A 389 1.30 -8.79 -34.58
CA ASN A 389 1.24 -8.87 -36.04
C ASN A 389 0.70 -7.59 -36.67
N LYS A 390 -0.35 -6.98 -36.10
CA LYS A 390 -1.12 -5.91 -36.77
C LYS A 390 -1.19 -4.60 -35.98
N GLY A 391 -0.75 -4.56 -34.73
CA GLY A 391 -0.95 -3.41 -33.84
C GLY A 391 -2.42 -3.18 -33.45
N GLN A 392 -3.27 -4.21 -33.56
CA GLN A 392 -4.72 -4.08 -33.42
C GLN A 392 -5.31 -5.19 -32.53
N LEU A 393 -6.47 -4.91 -31.94
CA LEU A 393 -7.29 -5.92 -31.25
C LEU A 393 -8.21 -6.60 -32.28
N SER A 394 -7.78 -7.72 -32.84
CA SER A 394 -8.50 -8.44 -33.91
C SER A 394 -9.42 -9.56 -33.43
N CYS A 395 -9.45 -9.80 -32.12
CA CYS A 395 -10.30 -10.77 -31.46
C CYS A 395 -11.18 -10.08 -30.43
N GLY A 396 -12.09 -10.82 -29.80
CA GLY A 396 -12.94 -10.31 -28.74
C GLY A 396 -14.13 -11.21 -28.45
N GLN A 397 -14.44 -11.35 -27.17
CA GLN A 397 -15.60 -12.04 -26.64
C GLN A 397 -16.40 -11.07 -25.76
N ASN A 398 -17.71 -11.28 -25.67
CA ASN A 398 -18.57 -10.44 -24.83
C ASN A 398 -18.58 -10.88 -23.36
N LEU A 399 -18.27 -12.15 -23.08
CA LEU A 399 -18.33 -12.76 -21.75
C LEU A 399 -17.34 -13.93 -21.68
N ILE A 400 -16.52 -13.95 -20.66
CA ILE A 400 -15.61 -15.07 -20.34
C ILE A 400 -15.75 -15.37 -18.84
N ARG A 401 -15.93 -16.64 -18.50
CA ARG A 401 -15.87 -17.15 -17.13
C ARG A 401 -14.63 -18.01 -16.98
N ALA A 402 -13.77 -17.66 -16.04
CA ALA A 402 -12.57 -18.41 -15.74
C ALA A 402 -12.74 -19.10 -14.39
N TYR A 403 -12.63 -20.43 -14.37
CA TYR A 403 -12.64 -21.24 -13.15
C TYR A 403 -11.25 -21.77 -12.78
N ARG A 404 -10.25 -21.50 -13.63
CA ARG A 404 -8.85 -21.89 -13.47
C ARG A 404 -7.97 -20.75 -13.94
N GLN A 405 -6.76 -20.65 -13.42
CA GLN A 405 -5.83 -19.57 -13.73
C GLN A 405 -5.51 -19.46 -15.22
N ASN A 406 -5.40 -20.60 -15.91
CA ASN A 406 -5.11 -20.62 -17.35
C ASN A 406 -6.29 -20.21 -18.25
N ASP A 407 -7.50 -20.10 -17.70
CA ASP A 407 -8.69 -19.61 -18.40
C ASP A 407 -8.90 -18.10 -18.20
N ILE A 408 -8.09 -17.45 -17.34
CA ILE A 408 -8.21 -16.02 -17.02
C ILE A 408 -7.99 -15.19 -18.30
N PRO A 409 -8.97 -14.38 -18.72
CA PRO A 409 -8.81 -13.52 -19.89
C PRO A 409 -7.95 -12.30 -19.55
N VAL A 410 -7.59 -11.53 -20.58
CA VAL A 410 -7.05 -10.18 -20.41
C VAL A 410 -8.04 -9.14 -20.88
N LEU A 411 -8.03 -8.02 -20.16
CA LEU A 411 -8.76 -6.82 -20.51
C LEU A 411 -7.77 -5.91 -21.24
N ALA A 412 -7.89 -5.81 -22.57
CA ALA A 412 -6.93 -5.13 -23.41
C ALA A 412 -7.42 -3.76 -23.86
N TYR A 413 -6.52 -2.78 -23.86
CA TYR A 413 -6.71 -1.44 -24.40
C TYR A 413 -5.61 -1.14 -25.42
N VAL A 414 -5.99 -0.65 -26.61
CA VAL A 414 -5.04 -0.23 -27.66
C VAL A 414 -5.38 1.16 -28.17
N HIS A 415 -4.36 1.98 -28.34
CA HIS A 415 -4.40 3.25 -29.05
C HIS A 415 -3.46 3.22 -30.26
N ASP A 416 -3.97 3.60 -31.42
CA ASP A 416 -3.18 3.70 -32.66
C ASP A 416 -2.90 5.17 -32.97
N PHE A 417 -1.62 5.56 -32.87
CA PHE A 417 -1.17 6.91 -33.23
C PHE A 417 -1.00 7.07 -34.75
N GLY A 418 -1.00 5.97 -35.51
CA GLY A 418 -0.61 5.97 -36.91
C GLY A 418 0.83 6.44 -37.08
N LYS A 419 1.07 7.43 -37.94
CA LYS A 419 2.41 7.94 -38.25
C LYS A 419 2.85 9.05 -37.28
N VAL A 420 3.82 8.73 -36.43
CA VAL A 420 4.44 9.64 -35.47
C VAL A 420 5.75 10.19 -36.03
N ASP A 421 5.90 11.51 -36.06
CA ASP A 421 7.14 12.21 -36.38
C ASP A 421 7.74 12.88 -35.13
N GLN A 422 8.54 13.94 -35.29
CA GLN A 422 9.18 14.62 -34.18
C GLN A 422 8.22 15.46 -33.32
N GLN A 423 7.02 15.77 -33.83
CA GLN A 423 6.00 16.45 -33.04
C GLN A 423 5.38 15.45 -32.07
N PRO A 424 5.46 15.68 -30.74
CA PRO A 424 4.89 14.76 -29.78
C PRO A 424 3.38 14.59 -29.98
N GLN A 425 2.93 13.35 -29.95
CA GLN A 425 1.52 12.99 -29.94
C GLN A 425 1.20 12.33 -28.62
N SER A 426 0.05 12.65 -28.03
CA SER A 426 -0.31 12.15 -26.70
C SER A 426 -1.78 11.83 -26.58
N SER A 427 -2.10 10.87 -25.72
CA SER A 427 -3.45 10.45 -25.37
C SER A 427 -3.46 9.94 -23.92
N PHE A 428 -4.62 9.46 -23.45
CA PHE A 428 -4.76 8.85 -22.15
C PHE A 428 -5.83 7.76 -22.17
N SER A 429 -5.72 6.81 -21.23
CA SER A 429 -6.75 5.83 -20.91
C SER A 429 -7.21 5.99 -19.46
N LEU A 430 -8.35 5.37 -19.13
CA LEU A 430 -8.94 5.37 -17.80
C LEU A 430 -9.06 3.93 -17.29
N ILE A 431 -8.70 3.73 -16.03
CA ILE A 431 -8.89 2.49 -15.27
C ILE A 431 -9.55 2.84 -13.94
N GLY A 432 -10.49 2.02 -13.48
CA GLY A 432 -11.18 2.28 -12.22
C GLY A 432 -11.76 1.02 -11.61
N TYR A 433 -12.13 1.11 -10.33
CA TYR A 433 -12.71 0.01 -9.58
C TYR A 433 -13.97 0.48 -8.85
N ASP A 434 -15.06 -0.28 -8.95
CA ASP A 434 -16.28 -0.03 -8.18
C ASP A 434 -16.47 -1.16 -7.18
N GLU A 435 -16.36 -0.86 -5.89
CA GLU A 435 -16.56 -1.85 -4.83
C GLU A 435 -18.03 -2.18 -4.60
N VAL A 436 -18.97 -1.46 -5.22
CA VAL A 436 -20.42 -1.59 -5.05
C VAL A 436 -20.90 -1.23 -3.65
N GLU A 437 -20.34 -1.83 -2.60
CA GLU A 437 -20.45 -1.42 -1.20
C GLU A 437 -19.03 -1.41 -0.62
N ASP A 438 -18.71 -0.37 0.14
CA ASP A 438 -17.33 -0.03 0.48
C ASP A 438 -17.03 -0.29 1.97
N ILE A 439 -18.00 -0.09 2.87
CA ILE A 439 -17.85 -0.38 4.30
C ILE A 439 -19.18 -0.68 5.00
N GLU A 440 -19.14 -1.46 6.09
CA GLU A 440 -20.22 -1.55 7.06
C GLU A 440 -19.81 -0.83 8.35
N TYR A 441 -20.58 0.19 8.77
CA TYR A 441 -20.35 0.98 9.98
C TYR A 441 -21.60 0.97 10.85
N MET A 442 -21.46 0.55 12.11
CA MET A 442 -22.57 0.37 13.05
C MET A 442 -23.77 -0.41 12.48
N TYR A 443 -23.49 -1.47 11.72
CA TYR A 443 -24.45 -2.35 11.02
C TYR A 443 -25.21 -1.69 9.86
N HIS A 444 -24.72 -0.55 9.36
CA HIS A 444 -25.20 0.09 8.14
C HIS A 444 -24.13 0.04 7.07
N ARG A 445 -24.51 -0.33 5.84
CA ARG A 445 -23.60 -0.33 4.69
C ARG A 445 -23.57 1.04 4.05
N TYR A 446 -22.36 1.49 3.73
CA TYR A 446 -22.11 2.77 3.10
C TYR A 446 -21.34 2.59 1.80
N LYS A 447 -21.72 3.40 0.82
CA LYS A 447 -20.93 3.66 -0.38
C LYS A 447 -19.94 4.78 -0.11
N ALA A 448 -18.79 4.73 -0.78
CA ALA A 448 -17.82 5.80 -0.71
C ALA A 448 -18.39 7.16 -1.17
N TYR A 449 -17.78 8.24 -0.68
CA TYR A 449 -18.24 9.62 -0.81
C TYR A 449 -18.55 10.01 -2.26
N TRP A 450 -17.69 9.61 -3.21
CA TRP A 450 -17.85 9.87 -4.64
C TRP A 450 -19.18 9.39 -5.24
N ALA A 451 -19.78 8.35 -4.65
CA ALA A 451 -21.03 7.77 -5.15
C ALA A 451 -22.27 8.56 -4.73
N HIS A 452 -22.13 9.53 -3.81
CA HIS A 452 -23.21 10.37 -3.28
C HIS A 452 -24.47 9.57 -2.88
N GLY A 453 -24.28 8.52 -2.06
CA GLY A 453 -25.37 7.63 -1.66
C GLY A 453 -25.96 6.80 -2.81
N GLY A 454 -25.16 6.52 -3.85
CA GLY A 454 -25.58 5.76 -5.03
C GLY A 454 -26.24 6.59 -6.14
N LYS A 455 -26.23 7.93 -6.03
CA LYS A 455 -26.74 8.84 -7.08
C LYS A 455 -25.78 9.00 -8.25
N VAL A 456 -24.50 8.72 -8.03
CA VAL A 456 -23.45 8.71 -9.05
C VAL A 456 -22.94 7.28 -9.17
N ASP A 457 -22.95 6.75 -10.39
CA ASP A 457 -22.38 5.44 -10.68
C ASP A 457 -20.96 5.56 -11.24
N ILE A 458 -20.26 4.42 -11.36
CA ILE A 458 -18.89 4.41 -11.84
C ILE A 458 -18.76 4.97 -13.27
N PHE A 459 -19.76 4.80 -14.13
CA PHE A 459 -19.74 5.29 -15.50
C PHE A 459 -19.85 6.82 -15.56
N ASP A 460 -20.62 7.43 -14.66
CA ASP A 460 -20.66 8.88 -14.46
C ASP A 460 -19.29 9.41 -14.01
N ALA A 461 -18.59 8.70 -13.11
CA ALA A 461 -17.24 9.05 -12.70
C ALA A 461 -16.24 8.98 -13.88
N PHE A 462 -16.26 7.90 -14.67
CA PHE A 462 -15.45 7.80 -15.91
C PHE A 462 -15.75 8.95 -16.87
N ASN A 463 -17.03 9.30 -17.06
CA ASN A 463 -17.44 10.41 -17.93
C ASN A 463 -16.96 11.77 -17.40
N LYS A 464 -17.03 12.01 -16.08
CA LYS A 464 -16.53 13.22 -15.42
C LYS A 464 -15.03 13.37 -15.64
N LEU A 465 -14.24 12.31 -15.41
CA LEU A 465 -12.80 12.34 -15.62
C LEU A 465 -12.45 12.54 -17.10
N ASN A 466 -13.05 11.77 -18.01
CA ASN A 466 -12.81 11.91 -19.45
C ASN A 466 -13.02 13.35 -19.95
N ARG A 467 -14.14 13.98 -19.57
CA ARG A 467 -14.48 15.35 -20.01
C ARG A 467 -13.57 16.42 -19.41
N ASN A 468 -12.97 16.17 -18.25
CA ASN A 468 -12.21 17.17 -17.48
C ASN A 468 -10.72 16.86 -17.39
N TYR A 469 -10.20 15.95 -18.24
CA TYR A 469 -8.80 15.48 -18.21
C TYR A 469 -7.78 16.61 -18.04
N LEU A 470 -7.78 17.61 -18.92
CA LEU A 470 -6.80 18.70 -18.87
C LEU A 470 -6.86 19.48 -17.56
N SER A 471 -8.07 19.88 -17.13
CA SER A 471 -8.27 20.64 -15.88
C SER A 471 -7.83 19.83 -14.65
N ILE A 472 -8.18 18.54 -14.59
CA ILE A 472 -7.79 17.67 -13.47
C ILE A 472 -6.26 17.48 -13.44
N MET A 473 -5.62 17.25 -14.59
CA MET A 473 -4.17 17.09 -14.67
C MET A 473 -3.43 18.37 -14.30
N GLU A 474 -3.94 19.54 -14.67
CA GLU A 474 -3.38 20.83 -14.25
C GLU A 474 -3.46 21.04 -12.73
N ARG A 475 -4.60 20.68 -12.11
CA ARG A 475 -4.76 20.71 -10.65
C ARG A 475 -3.84 19.72 -9.94
N CYS A 476 -3.67 18.52 -10.49
CA CYS A 476 -2.72 17.51 -9.99
C CYS A 476 -1.29 18.07 -9.99
N ARG A 477 -0.85 18.69 -11.10
CA ARG A 477 0.48 19.34 -11.17
C ARG A 477 0.62 20.52 -10.22
N ALA A 478 -0.45 21.29 -10.00
CA ALA A 478 -0.44 22.39 -9.04
C ALA A 478 -0.23 21.89 -7.61
N LEU A 479 -0.93 20.80 -7.23
CA LEU A 479 -0.76 20.16 -5.92
C LEU A 479 0.61 19.50 -5.78
N ASP A 480 1.10 18.79 -6.81
CA ASP A 480 2.46 18.24 -6.86
C ASP A 480 3.51 19.32 -6.55
N LYS A 481 3.36 20.48 -7.20
CA LYS A 481 4.22 21.64 -6.97
C LYS A 481 4.11 22.18 -5.54
N GLN A 482 2.89 22.30 -5.01
CA GLN A 482 2.66 22.80 -3.66
C GLN A 482 3.34 21.91 -2.61
N ILE A 483 3.07 20.59 -2.64
CA ILE A 483 3.66 19.62 -1.71
C ILE A 483 5.19 19.65 -1.77
N TYR A 484 5.77 19.67 -2.98
CA TYR A 484 7.22 19.71 -3.15
C TYR A 484 7.83 21.01 -2.60
N ASP A 485 7.27 22.16 -2.96
CA ASP A 485 7.82 23.46 -2.57
C ASP A 485 7.66 23.73 -1.07
N ASP A 486 6.57 23.29 -0.46
CA ASP A 486 6.36 23.41 0.98
C ASP A 486 7.41 22.60 1.75
N ALA A 487 7.65 21.36 1.34
CA ALA A 487 8.70 20.53 1.92
C ALA A 487 10.09 21.14 1.72
N LEU A 488 10.40 21.61 0.51
CA LEU A 488 11.69 22.24 0.20
C LEU A 488 11.95 23.49 1.06
N ARG A 489 10.90 24.26 1.35
CA ARG A 489 10.98 25.49 2.16
C ARG A 489 11.42 25.20 3.59
N VAL A 490 10.92 24.14 4.21
CA VAL A 490 11.22 23.82 5.62
C VAL A 490 12.32 22.76 5.80
N GLY A 491 12.68 22.06 4.72
CA GLY A 491 13.75 21.06 4.67
C GLY A 491 14.65 21.25 3.46
N ASN A 492 14.85 20.21 2.66
CA ASN A 492 15.68 20.22 1.45
C ASN A 492 15.03 19.37 0.34
N THR A 493 15.74 19.16 -0.76
CA THR A 493 15.29 18.29 -1.87
C THR A 493 14.98 16.87 -1.40
N HIS A 494 15.80 16.29 -0.52
CA HIS A 494 15.56 14.93 0.00
C HIS A 494 14.24 14.84 0.77
N TYR A 495 13.97 15.80 1.64
CA TYR A 495 12.69 15.88 2.34
C TYR A 495 11.50 16.05 1.37
N ALA A 496 11.64 16.90 0.34
CA ALA A 496 10.61 17.12 -0.66
C ALA A 496 10.28 15.89 -1.50
N GLU A 497 11.30 15.11 -1.88
CA GLU A 497 11.14 13.84 -2.58
C GLU A 497 10.48 12.78 -1.70
N ILE A 498 10.83 12.71 -0.41
CA ILE A 498 10.16 11.82 0.57
C ILE A 498 8.66 12.14 0.63
N LEU A 499 8.28 13.40 0.88
CA LEU A 499 6.86 13.77 1.00
C LEU A 499 6.09 13.52 -0.31
N SER A 500 6.70 13.83 -1.45
CA SER A 500 6.10 13.55 -2.76
C SER A 500 5.85 12.06 -2.96
N GLY A 501 6.79 11.21 -2.55
CA GLY A 501 6.70 9.76 -2.70
C GLY A 501 5.66 9.09 -1.82
N VAL A 502 5.35 9.64 -0.64
CA VAL A 502 4.42 9.03 0.32
C VAL A 502 3.05 9.69 0.40
N TYR A 503 2.78 10.77 -0.35
CA TYR A 503 1.48 11.45 -0.30
C TYR A 503 0.30 10.50 -0.64
N ARG A 504 0.33 9.85 -1.81
CA ARG A 504 -0.70 8.87 -2.21
C ARG A 504 -0.74 7.63 -1.31
N HIS A 505 0.40 7.25 -0.73
CA HIS A 505 0.47 6.15 0.24
C HIS A 505 -0.45 6.45 1.42
N VAL A 506 -0.32 7.65 2.03
CA VAL A 506 -1.12 8.02 3.19
C VAL A 506 -2.60 8.03 2.87
N LEU A 507 -2.99 8.67 1.76
CA LEU A 507 -4.40 8.80 1.41
C LEU A 507 -5.04 7.46 1.06
N ALA A 508 -4.35 6.58 0.33
CA ALA A 508 -4.89 5.27 -0.04
C ALA A 508 -4.91 4.26 1.11
N ALA A 509 -4.37 4.58 2.28
CA ALA A 509 -4.64 3.82 3.49
C ALA A 509 -6.02 4.14 4.11
N HIS A 510 -6.79 5.04 3.49
CA HIS A 510 -8.11 5.46 3.95
C HIS A 510 -9.17 5.39 2.86
N LYS A 511 -10.43 5.50 3.27
CA LYS A 511 -11.57 5.67 2.38
C LYS A 511 -12.61 6.62 2.97
N LEU A 512 -13.19 7.48 2.12
CA LEU A 512 -14.06 8.59 2.52
C LEU A 512 -15.53 8.25 2.32
N PHE A 513 -16.37 8.68 3.25
CA PHE A 513 -17.81 8.43 3.31
C PHE A 513 -18.55 9.63 3.89
N GLU A 514 -19.86 9.65 3.68
CA GLU A 514 -20.79 10.55 4.36
C GLU A 514 -21.89 9.68 5.00
N ASP A 515 -22.18 9.90 6.28
CA ASP A 515 -23.25 9.19 6.96
C ASP A 515 -24.65 9.77 6.67
N ASN A 516 -25.69 9.16 7.24
CA ASN A 516 -27.07 9.61 7.02
C ASN A 516 -27.40 10.95 7.69
N GLU A 517 -26.55 11.43 8.59
CA GLU A 517 -26.66 12.71 9.30
C GLU A 517 -25.84 13.81 8.61
N GLY A 518 -25.10 13.46 7.55
CA GLY A 518 -24.23 14.36 6.79
C GLY A 518 -22.85 14.52 7.41
N HIS A 519 -22.46 13.66 8.36
CA HIS A 519 -21.10 13.69 8.89
C HIS A 519 -20.13 13.05 7.90
N LEU A 520 -18.97 13.70 7.75
CA LEU A 520 -17.84 13.12 7.05
C LEU A 520 -17.22 12.01 7.90
N LEU A 521 -16.99 10.84 7.29
CA LEU A 521 -16.28 9.72 7.90
C LEU A 521 -15.12 9.31 7.01
N TYR A 522 -13.90 9.27 7.55
CA TYR A 522 -12.70 8.93 6.78
C TYR A 522 -11.94 7.79 7.44
N PHE A 523 -12.31 6.56 7.08
CA PHE A 523 -11.85 5.36 7.76
C PHE A 523 -10.46 4.93 7.27
N SER A 524 -9.52 4.77 8.19
CA SER A 524 -8.24 4.10 7.89
C SER A 524 -8.36 2.58 7.98
N LYS A 525 -7.59 1.87 7.16
CA LYS A 525 -7.27 0.45 7.36
C LYS A 525 -5.88 0.34 7.99
N GLU A 526 -5.77 -0.40 9.08
CA GLU A 526 -4.49 -0.76 9.68
C GLU A 526 -3.75 -1.82 8.83
N ASN A 527 -3.14 -1.36 7.74
CA ASN A 527 -2.45 -2.21 6.75
C ASN A 527 -1.21 -2.90 7.33
N ASN A 528 -1.05 -4.18 7.01
CA ASN A 528 0.09 -5.04 7.38
C ASN A 528 0.35 -5.13 8.90
N SER A 529 -0.70 -5.14 9.71
CA SER A 529 -0.71 -5.36 11.16
C SER A 529 -1.88 -6.31 11.53
N ASN A 530 -2.99 -5.81 12.05
CA ASN A 530 -4.17 -6.59 12.45
C ASN A 530 -5.43 -6.28 11.60
N GLY A 531 -5.37 -5.25 10.74
CA GLY A 531 -6.48 -4.86 9.86
C GLY A 531 -7.64 -4.19 10.59
N CYS A 532 -7.41 -3.66 11.80
CA CYS A 532 -8.37 -2.83 12.50
C CYS A 532 -8.77 -1.63 11.64
N VAL A 533 -10.04 -1.24 11.78
CA VAL A 533 -10.57 -0.06 11.11
C VAL A 533 -10.54 1.12 12.06
N ASN A 534 -9.96 2.21 11.56
CA ASN A 534 -9.91 3.49 12.23
C ASN A 534 -9.23 3.47 13.60
N THR A 535 -8.11 2.76 13.65
CA THR A 535 -7.28 2.66 14.83
C THR A 535 -6.79 4.06 15.27
N VAL A 536 -6.97 4.41 16.55
CA VAL A 536 -6.71 5.76 17.07
C VAL A 536 -5.23 6.08 17.07
N ASP A 537 -4.37 5.14 17.47
CA ASP A 537 -2.93 5.30 17.44
C ASP A 537 -2.31 5.13 16.03
N LEU A 538 -3.11 4.89 14.99
CA LEU A 538 -2.76 5.19 13.59
C LEU A 538 -3.24 6.56 13.13
N THR A 539 -4.41 6.98 13.62
CA THR A 539 -5.01 8.29 13.33
C THR A 539 -4.11 9.42 13.83
N TYR A 540 -3.51 9.26 15.01
CA TYR A 540 -2.62 10.25 15.60
C TYR A 540 -1.32 10.51 14.81
N PRO A 541 -0.47 9.51 14.49
CA PRO A 541 0.72 9.73 13.68
C PRO A 541 0.42 10.20 12.26
N SER A 542 -0.71 9.81 11.67
CA SER A 542 -1.07 10.21 10.29
C SER A 542 -1.58 11.65 10.17
N ALA A 543 -2.04 12.24 11.28
CA ALA A 543 -2.67 13.56 11.33
C ALA A 543 -1.89 14.72 10.67
N PRO A 544 -0.54 14.80 10.71
CA PRO A 544 0.14 16.00 10.24
C PRO A 544 -0.11 16.39 8.79
N LEU A 545 -0.29 15.42 7.88
CA LEU A 545 -0.68 15.71 6.50
C LEU A 545 -2.05 16.41 6.44
N PHE A 546 -3.04 15.85 7.12
CA PHE A 546 -4.41 16.35 7.11
C PHE A 546 -4.53 17.69 7.81
N LEU A 547 -3.90 17.85 8.97
CA LEU A 547 -3.85 19.12 9.67
C LEU A 547 -3.15 20.23 8.85
N ALA A 548 -2.22 19.88 7.97
CA ALA A 548 -1.51 20.85 7.13
C ALA A 548 -2.34 21.31 5.92
N TYR A 549 -3.16 20.45 5.33
CA TYR A 549 -3.83 20.75 4.05
C TYR A 549 -5.36 20.61 4.05
N ASN A 550 -5.94 19.73 4.86
CA ASN A 550 -7.39 19.59 4.98
C ASN A 550 -7.80 19.05 6.37
N PRO A 551 -8.04 19.94 7.35
CA PRO A 551 -8.49 19.56 8.69
C PRO A 551 -9.84 18.83 8.73
N ASP A 552 -10.70 18.97 7.71
CA ASP A 552 -11.99 18.29 7.69
C ASP A 552 -11.84 16.77 7.47
N LEU A 553 -10.80 16.33 6.75
CA LEU A 553 -10.46 14.90 6.68
C LEU A 553 -10.00 14.36 8.05
N GLN A 554 -9.25 15.16 8.81
CA GLN A 554 -8.86 14.79 10.17
C GLN A 554 -10.07 14.71 11.11
N LYS A 555 -11.03 15.64 10.98
CA LYS A 555 -12.34 15.51 11.65
C LYS A 555 -13.02 14.21 11.23
N GLY A 556 -13.07 13.91 9.93
CA GLY A 556 -13.64 12.67 9.41
C GLY A 556 -13.03 11.38 9.97
N MET A 557 -11.72 11.37 10.24
CA MET A 557 -11.04 10.26 10.90
C MET A 557 -11.43 10.12 12.38
N MET A 558 -11.79 11.21 13.05
CA MET A 558 -12.12 11.21 14.48
C MET A 558 -13.61 11.01 14.77
N THR A 559 -14.48 11.47 13.86
CA THR A 559 -15.94 11.50 14.07
C THR A 559 -16.49 10.11 14.40
N SER A 560 -16.07 9.06 13.69
CA SER A 560 -16.54 7.70 13.95
C SER A 560 -16.19 7.17 15.34
N ILE A 561 -15.03 7.52 15.89
CA ILE A 561 -14.60 7.13 17.24
C ILE A 561 -15.42 7.88 18.30
N PHE A 562 -15.68 9.17 18.07
CA PHE A 562 -16.54 9.97 18.94
C PHE A 562 -17.97 9.45 18.93
N GLU A 563 -18.53 9.15 17.76
CA GLU A 563 -19.86 8.59 17.60
C GLU A 563 -19.98 7.20 18.25
N TYR A 564 -18.97 6.35 18.09
CA TYR A 564 -18.92 5.04 18.75
C TYR A 564 -18.93 5.14 20.28
N SER A 565 -18.24 6.13 20.83
CA SER A 565 -18.25 6.40 22.27
C SER A 565 -19.59 7.01 22.70
N ARG A 566 -20.10 8.00 21.96
CA ARG A 566 -21.36 8.71 22.24
C ARG A 566 -22.58 7.80 22.17
N SER A 567 -22.54 6.77 21.34
CA SER A 567 -23.64 5.81 21.23
C SER A 567 -23.75 4.88 22.45
N GLY A 568 -22.80 4.93 23.40
CA GLY A 568 -22.73 4.03 24.55
C GLY A 568 -22.27 2.60 24.23
N ARG A 569 -21.75 2.36 23.01
CA ARG A 569 -21.17 1.05 22.61
C ARG A 569 -19.81 0.83 23.26
N TRP A 570 -19.11 1.91 23.55
CA TRP A 570 -17.89 1.93 24.35
C TRP A 570 -18.16 2.63 25.67
N THR A 571 -17.90 1.94 26.78
CA THR A 571 -18.28 2.39 28.14
C THR A 571 -17.07 2.64 29.05
N LYS A 572 -15.85 2.59 28.50
CA LYS A 572 -14.62 2.84 29.27
C LYS A 572 -14.30 4.34 29.28
N PRO A 573 -13.62 4.86 30.32
CA PRO A 573 -13.38 6.29 30.51
C PRO A 573 -12.22 6.84 29.65
N PHE A 574 -11.99 6.27 28.48
CA PHE A 574 -10.95 6.63 27.52
C PHE A 574 -11.41 6.22 26.11
N ALA A 575 -10.76 6.71 25.05
CA ALA A 575 -11.16 6.37 23.68
C ALA A 575 -10.96 4.88 23.36
N ALA A 576 -11.82 4.32 22.51
CA ALA A 576 -11.63 2.97 21.99
C ALA A 576 -10.41 2.94 21.06
N HIS A 577 -9.63 1.85 21.09
CA HIS A 577 -8.48 1.65 20.21
C HIS A 577 -8.89 1.65 18.73
N ASP A 578 -9.94 0.88 18.41
CA ASP A 578 -10.49 0.71 17.08
C ASP A 578 -12.02 0.61 17.17
N ILE A 579 -12.68 0.53 16.02
CA ILE A 579 -14.13 0.33 15.93
C ILE A 579 -14.50 -0.93 15.15
N GLY A 580 -13.56 -1.86 14.95
CA GLY A 580 -13.77 -3.12 14.25
C GLY A 580 -12.59 -3.54 13.37
N THR A 581 -12.89 -4.40 12.40
CA THR A 581 -11.90 -4.94 11.46
C THR A 581 -12.31 -4.55 10.04
N TYR A 582 -11.47 -3.82 9.32
CA TYR A 582 -11.81 -3.29 7.99
C TYR A 582 -12.24 -4.43 7.02
N PRO A 583 -13.39 -4.31 6.32
CA PRO A 583 -14.26 -3.14 6.16
C PRO A 583 -15.52 -3.19 7.06
N ILE A 584 -15.44 -3.81 8.24
CA ILE A 584 -16.55 -3.96 9.20
C ILE A 584 -16.23 -3.20 10.49
N ALA A 585 -16.82 -2.01 10.63
CA ALA A 585 -16.68 -1.08 11.75
C ALA A 585 -17.88 -1.16 12.72
N ASN A 586 -18.11 -2.35 13.30
CA ASN A 586 -19.28 -2.62 14.16
C ASN A 586 -18.99 -2.65 15.66
N GLY A 587 -17.72 -2.60 16.06
CA GLY A 587 -17.29 -2.59 17.44
C GLY A 587 -15.85 -3.03 17.62
N GLN A 588 -15.25 -2.53 18.69
CA GLN A 588 -13.84 -2.71 19.03
C GLN A 588 -13.43 -4.19 19.09
N VAL A 589 -12.30 -4.55 18.48
CA VAL A 589 -11.83 -5.96 18.39
C VAL A 589 -10.45 -6.23 18.97
N TYR A 590 -9.60 -5.21 19.11
CA TYR A 590 -8.25 -5.38 19.66
C TYR A 590 -8.27 -5.85 21.13
N GLY A 591 -7.39 -6.79 21.48
CA GLY A 591 -7.48 -7.49 22.77
C GLY A 591 -6.97 -6.72 24.00
N GLY A 592 -6.20 -5.65 23.82
CA GLY A 592 -5.57 -4.88 24.89
C GLY A 592 -6.05 -3.43 24.97
N ASP A 593 -6.14 -2.89 26.20
CA ASP A 593 -6.46 -1.47 26.39
C ASP A 593 -5.20 -0.60 26.34
N MET A 594 -5.30 0.54 25.66
CA MET A 594 -4.27 1.59 25.61
C MET A 594 -4.80 2.93 26.15
N PRO A 595 -5.24 3.00 27.42
CA PRO A 595 -6.13 4.06 27.87
C PRO A 595 -5.50 5.46 27.85
N ILE A 596 -4.23 5.60 28.23
CA ILE A 596 -3.52 6.90 28.16
C ILE A 596 -3.20 7.26 26.71
N GLU A 597 -2.83 6.26 25.91
CA GLU A 597 -2.50 6.43 24.49
C GLU A 597 -3.69 7.03 23.74
N GLU A 598 -4.84 6.36 23.79
CA GLU A 598 -5.99 6.76 22.97
C GLU A 598 -6.70 8.01 23.48
N ALA A 599 -6.84 8.17 24.79
CA ALA A 599 -7.36 9.42 25.36
C ALA A 599 -6.46 10.61 24.99
N GLY A 600 -5.14 10.46 25.15
CA GLY A 600 -4.17 11.50 24.83
C GLY A 600 -4.15 11.84 23.34
N ASN A 601 -4.23 10.83 22.48
CA ASN A 601 -4.32 10.98 21.02
C ASN A 601 -5.53 11.83 20.64
N MET A 602 -6.74 11.41 21.03
CA MET A 602 -7.97 12.08 20.65
C MET A 602 -8.07 13.51 21.20
N LEU A 603 -7.69 13.73 22.46
CA LEU A 603 -7.70 15.06 23.08
C LEU A 603 -6.72 16.03 22.40
N THR A 604 -5.55 15.55 22.03
CA THR A 604 -4.52 16.35 21.36
C THR A 604 -4.98 16.78 19.96
N LEU A 605 -5.52 15.85 19.18
CA LEU A 605 -6.03 16.16 17.82
C LEU A 605 -7.27 17.05 17.88
N ALA A 606 -8.18 16.82 18.83
CA ALA A 606 -9.36 17.66 19.06
C ALA A 606 -8.94 19.10 19.37
N ALA A 607 -7.94 19.27 20.24
CA ALA A 607 -7.41 20.59 20.57
C ALA A 607 -6.79 21.29 19.36
N GLN A 608 -5.99 20.57 18.57
CA GLN A 608 -5.39 21.14 17.37
C GLN A 608 -6.43 21.59 16.35
N LEU A 609 -7.49 20.80 16.15
CA LEU A 609 -8.61 21.16 15.28
C LEU A 609 -9.34 22.41 15.80
N SER A 610 -9.65 22.48 17.10
CA SER A 610 -10.27 23.66 17.71
C SER A 610 -9.41 24.92 17.60
N ILE A 611 -8.08 24.78 17.70
CA ILE A 611 -7.14 25.89 17.48
C ILE A 611 -7.19 26.39 16.04
N GLN A 612 -7.26 25.48 15.05
CA GLN A 612 -7.34 25.83 13.63
C GLN A 612 -8.69 26.45 13.26
N ASP A 613 -9.78 25.92 13.80
CA ASP A 613 -11.14 26.43 13.58
C ASP A 613 -11.40 27.74 14.35
N GLY A 614 -10.63 28.01 15.42
CA GLY A 614 -10.82 29.16 16.31
C GLY A 614 -12.07 29.06 17.20
N ASN A 615 -12.68 27.87 17.28
CA ASN A 615 -13.87 27.57 18.07
C ASN A 615 -13.86 26.08 18.50
N VAL A 616 -14.87 25.64 19.26
CA VAL A 616 -15.00 24.25 19.71
C VAL A 616 -16.24 23.54 19.13
N ASP A 617 -16.85 24.09 18.07
CA ASP A 617 -18.16 23.65 17.59
C ASP A 617 -18.17 22.18 17.16
N TYR A 618 -17.08 21.72 16.51
CA TYR A 618 -16.91 20.32 16.12
C TYR A 618 -16.93 19.36 17.32
N VAL A 619 -16.28 19.73 18.43
CA VAL A 619 -16.09 18.85 19.59
C VAL A 619 -17.12 19.06 20.70
N GLN A 620 -17.89 20.15 20.61
CA GLN A 620 -18.89 20.53 21.59
C GLN A 620 -19.94 19.43 21.86
N PRO A 621 -20.43 18.66 20.87
CA PRO A 621 -21.34 17.53 21.12
C PRO A 621 -20.73 16.40 21.96
N TYR A 622 -19.41 16.34 22.04
CA TYR A 622 -18.65 15.29 22.73
C TYR A 622 -17.99 15.78 24.02
N TRP A 623 -18.33 16.98 24.49
CA TRP A 623 -17.62 17.64 25.60
C TRP A 623 -17.55 16.79 26.88
N ASP A 624 -18.63 16.08 27.21
CA ASP A 624 -18.69 15.23 28.41
C ASP A 624 -17.72 14.04 28.30
N ILE A 625 -17.66 13.41 27.13
CA ILE A 625 -16.72 12.31 26.82
C ILE A 625 -15.27 12.82 26.91
N LEU A 626 -14.99 13.98 26.32
CA LEU A 626 -13.66 14.59 26.37
C LEU A 626 -13.25 14.96 27.80
N THR A 627 -14.21 15.37 28.63
CA THR A 627 -13.98 15.67 30.04
C THR A 627 -13.62 14.41 30.80
N GLU A 628 -14.38 13.32 30.61
CA GLU A 628 -14.10 12.02 31.23
C GLU A 628 -12.71 11.49 30.85
N TRP A 629 -12.36 11.55 29.56
CA TRP A 629 -11.04 11.15 29.08
C TRP A 629 -9.92 12.01 29.68
N THR A 630 -10.16 13.31 29.84
CA THR A 630 -9.18 14.24 30.45
C THR A 630 -9.00 13.92 31.94
N ASP A 631 -10.08 13.66 32.66
CA ASP A 631 -10.02 13.29 34.08
C ASP A 631 -9.27 11.97 34.29
N TYR A 632 -9.46 10.99 33.38
CA TYR A 632 -8.68 9.76 33.38
C TYR A 632 -7.17 10.03 33.23
N LEU A 633 -6.78 10.93 32.31
CA LEU A 633 -5.38 11.34 32.14
C LEU A 633 -4.82 12.05 33.37
N VAL A 634 -5.62 12.89 34.05
CA VAL A 634 -5.20 13.56 35.29
C VAL A 634 -4.91 12.55 36.40
N GLU A 635 -5.76 11.53 36.54
CA GLU A 635 -5.60 10.50 37.58
C GLU A 635 -4.43 9.53 37.28
N ASN A 636 -4.25 9.13 36.02
CA ASN A 636 -3.38 8.01 35.65
C ASN A 636 -2.12 8.41 34.85
N GLY A 637 -2.04 9.64 34.36
CA GLY A 637 -1.05 10.08 33.36
C GLY A 637 0.35 10.40 33.88
N GLN A 638 0.51 10.70 35.17
CA GLN A 638 1.79 11.17 35.72
C GLN A 638 2.87 10.07 35.72
N ASN A 639 2.48 8.85 36.09
CA ASN A 639 3.36 7.68 36.10
C ASN A 639 2.55 6.47 35.64
N PRO A 640 2.50 6.20 34.32
CA PRO A 640 1.64 5.18 33.75
C PRO A 640 1.82 3.81 34.39
N SER A 641 0.71 3.15 34.71
CA SER A 641 0.70 1.74 35.14
C SER A 641 0.99 0.80 33.95
N ASN A 642 0.97 -0.51 34.20
CA ASN A 642 1.20 -1.50 33.13
C ASN A 642 0.08 -1.50 32.09
N GLN A 643 0.32 -0.89 30.93
CA GLN A 643 -0.58 -0.84 29.78
C GLN A 643 0.22 -0.90 28.48
N LEU A 644 -0.47 -1.14 27.36
CA LEU A 644 0.11 -0.99 26.03
C LEU A 644 0.18 0.49 25.64
N CYS A 645 1.06 0.80 24.70
CA CYS A 645 1.09 2.03 23.92
C CYS A 645 1.19 1.65 22.44
N THR A 646 1.19 2.64 21.55
CA THR A 646 1.27 2.43 20.09
C THR A 646 2.45 1.58 19.63
N ASP A 647 3.54 1.55 20.40
CA ASP A 647 4.69 0.67 20.18
C ASP A 647 4.47 -0.75 20.77
N ASP A 648 3.27 -1.29 20.60
CA ASP A 648 2.79 -2.55 21.19
C ASP A 648 3.64 -3.77 20.79
N PHE A 649 4.18 -3.75 19.57
CA PHE A 649 5.13 -4.71 19.03
C PHE A 649 6.44 -4.79 19.82
N ALA A 650 6.75 -3.79 20.64
CA ALA A 650 7.88 -3.79 21.58
C ALA A 650 7.49 -4.27 23.00
N GLY A 651 6.22 -4.63 23.20
CA GLY A 651 5.64 -5.15 24.44
C GLY A 651 5.27 -4.06 25.46
N HIS A 652 4.51 -4.49 26.48
CA HIS A 652 4.12 -3.64 27.60
C HIS A 652 5.33 -3.01 28.30
N TRP A 653 5.19 -1.73 28.67
CA TRP A 653 6.22 -1.04 29.43
C TRP A 653 5.60 -0.11 30.48
N PRO A 654 5.47 -0.55 31.75
CA PRO A 654 4.99 0.32 32.81
C PRO A 654 5.96 1.48 33.03
N HIS A 655 5.46 2.56 33.62
CA HIS A 655 6.22 3.76 33.96
C HIS A 655 6.82 4.49 32.75
N ASN A 656 6.25 4.28 31.56
CA ASN A 656 6.73 4.86 30.30
C ASN A 656 6.71 6.40 30.33
N CYS A 657 7.90 7.00 30.18
CA CYS A 657 8.05 8.45 30.25
C CYS A 657 7.43 9.17 29.04
N ASN A 658 7.50 8.62 27.83
CA ASN A 658 6.90 9.25 26.64
C ASN A 658 5.36 9.21 26.68
N LEU A 659 4.79 8.12 27.19
CA LEU A 659 3.35 8.00 27.41
C LEU A 659 2.85 9.01 28.46
N SER A 660 3.66 9.31 29.48
CA SER A 660 3.35 10.39 30.43
C SER A 660 3.35 11.78 29.77
N VAL A 661 4.28 12.05 28.84
CA VAL A 661 4.25 13.29 28.03
C VAL A 661 2.95 13.38 27.24
N LYS A 662 2.50 12.28 26.63
CA LYS A 662 1.22 12.24 25.90
C LYS A 662 0.04 12.63 26.80
N ALA A 663 -0.02 12.10 28.02
CA ALA A 663 -1.05 12.48 28.99
C ALA A 663 -1.01 13.99 29.32
N ILE A 664 0.19 14.52 29.58
CA ILE A 664 0.39 15.96 29.84
C ILE A 664 -0.13 16.80 28.68
N MET A 665 0.18 16.42 27.44
CA MET A 665 -0.26 17.15 26.26
C MET A 665 -1.76 17.00 25.99
N GLY A 666 -2.36 15.84 26.28
CA GLY A 666 -3.82 15.67 26.21
C GLY A 666 -4.57 16.58 27.19
N ILE A 667 -4.09 16.67 28.44
CA ILE A 667 -4.65 17.58 29.46
C ILE A 667 -4.48 19.05 29.05
N ALA A 668 -3.31 19.41 28.53
CA ALA A 668 -3.05 20.75 28.02
C ALA A 668 -3.96 21.09 26.83
N GLY A 669 -4.16 20.14 25.92
CA GLY A 669 -5.08 20.26 24.78
C GLY A 669 -6.51 20.56 25.23
N TYR A 670 -7.03 19.81 26.21
CA TYR A 670 -8.35 20.10 26.79
C TYR A 670 -8.44 21.49 27.42
N ALA A 671 -7.39 21.91 28.15
CA ALA A 671 -7.32 23.25 28.71
C ALA A 671 -7.35 24.36 27.62
N LEU A 672 -6.68 24.14 26.48
CA LEU A 672 -6.72 25.05 25.34
C LEU A 672 -8.12 25.11 24.70
N MET A 673 -8.78 23.96 24.52
CA MET A 673 -10.18 23.93 24.06
C MET A 673 -11.10 24.68 25.01
N ALA A 674 -10.97 24.48 26.33
CA ALA A 674 -11.77 25.19 27.32
C ALA A 674 -11.55 26.71 27.26
N ARG A 675 -10.31 27.15 26.99
CA ARG A 675 -9.99 28.56 26.77
C ARG A 675 -10.73 29.11 25.55
N ILE A 676 -10.67 28.40 24.42
CA ILE A 676 -11.34 28.78 23.17
C ILE A 676 -12.87 28.87 23.38
N LYS A 677 -13.44 27.92 24.14
CA LYS A 677 -14.86 27.91 24.54
C LYS A 677 -15.27 29.08 25.45
N GLY A 678 -14.30 29.78 26.06
CA GLY A 678 -14.54 30.85 27.03
C GLY A 678 -14.69 30.38 28.49
N ASP A 679 -14.47 29.09 28.77
CA ASP A 679 -14.44 28.54 30.13
C ASP A 679 -13.04 28.68 30.75
N ASN A 680 -12.72 29.92 31.14
CA ASN A 680 -11.42 30.27 31.69
C ASN A 680 -11.08 29.49 32.98
N ALA A 681 -12.07 29.19 33.82
CA ALA A 681 -11.83 28.50 35.09
C ALA A 681 -11.38 27.05 34.86
N THR A 682 -12.07 26.34 33.96
CA THR A 682 -11.68 24.99 33.53
C THR A 682 -10.32 25.00 32.83
N ALA A 683 -10.09 25.97 31.94
CA ALA A 683 -8.82 26.12 31.25
C ALA A 683 -7.65 26.32 32.22
N ASP A 684 -7.76 27.23 33.18
CA ASP A 684 -6.71 27.52 34.17
C ASP A 684 -6.43 26.29 35.04
N ARG A 685 -7.49 25.56 35.45
CA ARG A 685 -7.37 24.33 36.26
C ARG A 685 -6.54 23.26 35.56
N TYR A 686 -6.93 22.86 34.36
CA TYR A 686 -6.25 21.76 33.66
C TYR A 686 -4.87 22.17 33.14
N MET A 687 -4.68 23.44 32.72
CA MET A 687 -3.36 23.93 32.32
C MET A 687 -2.38 23.94 33.50
N GLU A 688 -2.81 24.32 34.70
CA GLU A 688 -1.97 24.26 35.90
C GLU A 688 -1.65 22.82 36.30
N THR A 689 -2.60 21.88 36.14
CA THR A 689 -2.34 20.45 36.33
C THR A 689 -1.27 19.95 35.36
N ALA A 690 -1.41 20.22 34.06
CA ALA A 690 -0.42 19.86 33.05
C ALA A 690 0.97 20.45 33.36
N ARG A 691 1.04 21.71 33.80
CA ARG A 691 2.29 22.37 34.20
C ARG A 691 2.96 21.70 35.40
N LYS A 692 2.19 21.33 36.43
CA LYS A 692 2.71 20.57 37.58
C LYS A 692 3.22 19.21 37.16
N MET A 693 2.49 18.53 36.28
CA MET A 693 2.89 17.21 35.78
C MET A 693 4.17 17.27 34.93
N ALA A 694 4.30 18.25 34.05
CA ALA A 694 5.50 18.47 33.23
C ALA A 694 6.74 18.78 34.09
N LYS A 695 6.60 19.65 35.10
CA LYS A 695 7.68 19.95 36.04
C LYS A 695 8.14 18.72 36.82
N LYS A 696 7.19 17.89 37.28
CA LYS A 696 7.50 16.63 37.97
C LYS A 696 8.14 15.62 37.01
N TRP A 697 7.61 15.49 35.80
CA TRP A 697 8.15 14.64 34.74
C TRP A 697 9.61 14.97 34.46
N GLU A 698 9.95 16.25 34.29
CA GLU A 698 11.32 16.67 34.00
C GLU A 698 12.28 16.32 35.14
N ALA A 699 11.84 16.44 36.40
CA ALA A 699 12.66 16.07 37.55
C ALA A 699 12.87 14.55 37.66
N ASP A 700 11.82 13.76 37.45
CA ASP A 700 11.83 12.31 37.69
C ASP A 700 12.45 11.51 36.52
N ALA A 701 12.24 11.96 35.28
CA ALA A 701 12.70 11.24 34.09
C ALA A 701 14.16 11.55 33.72
N ARG A 702 14.76 12.62 34.26
CA ARG A 702 16.10 13.08 33.85
C ARG A 702 17.20 12.09 34.22
N GLU A 703 18.07 11.79 33.25
CA GLU A 703 19.27 10.96 33.43
C GLU A 703 20.48 11.63 32.78
N GLY A 704 20.95 12.72 33.40
CA GLY A 704 22.12 13.46 32.90
C GLY A 704 21.82 14.22 31.61
N ASP A 705 22.24 13.64 30.47
CA ASP A 705 22.19 14.22 29.13
C ASP A 705 20.98 13.77 28.29
N HIS A 706 20.05 13.01 28.87
CA HIS A 706 18.80 12.57 28.23
C HIS A 706 17.71 12.27 29.29
N TYR A 707 16.54 11.79 28.84
CA TYR A 707 15.48 11.30 29.73
C TYR A 707 15.18 9.82 29.49
N LYS A 708 14.83 9.15 30.59
CA LYS A 708 14.63 7.71 30.67
C LYS A 708 13.51 7.22 29.74
N LEU A 709 13.56 5.93 29.37
CA LEU A 709 12.40 5.25 28.77
C LEU A 709 11.31 5.04 29.82
N ALA A 710 11.69 4.64 31.04
CA ALA A 710 10.78 4.46 32.16
C ALA A 710 11.33 5.06 33.46
N PHE A 711 10.44 5.65 34.27
CA PHE A 711 10.82 6.40 35.47
C PHE A 711 11.65 5.58 36.47
N ASP A 712 11.35 4.28 36.59
CA ASP A 712 11.94 3.35 37.55
C ASP A 712 13.22 2.64 37.05
N ARG A 713 13.68 2.94 35.82
CA ARG A 713 14.82 2.25 35.19
C ARG A 713 15.94 3.22 34.80
N ASN A 714 17.13 2.94 35.31
CA ASN A 714 18.34 3.69 34.96
C ASN A 714 19.01 3.12 33.70
N ASN A 715 19.81 3.94 33.03
CA ASN A 715 20.51 3.66 31.77
C ASN A 715 19.55 3.26 30.65
N THR A 716 18.46 4.00 30.50
CA THR A 716 17.45 3.75 29.45
C THR A 716 17.11 5.05 28.72
N TRP A 717 16.65 4.94 27.47
CA TRP A 717 16.21 6.09 26.69
C TRP A 717 15.17 5.67 25.66
N SER A 718 14.39 6.62 25.19
CA SER A 718 13.44 6.45 24.08
C SER A 718 13.14 7.79 23.42
N GLN A 719 12.65 7.78 22.19
CA GLN A 719 12.17 8.98 21.52
C GLN A 719 10.98 9.61 22.28
N LYS A 720 11.06 10.91 22.58
CA LYS A 720 10.03 11.69 23.29
C LYS A 720 9.17 12.52 22.33
N TYR A 721 8.76 11.91 21.22
CA TYR A 721 8.09 12.57 20.11
C TYR A 721 6.80 13.32 20.51
N ASN A 722 6.11 12.92 21.58
CA ASN A 722 4.90 13.61 22.05
C ASN A 722 5.16 15.04 22.57
N MET A 723 6.41 15.37 22.91
CA MET A 723 6.76 16.74 23.34
C MET A 723 6.55 17.77 22.23
N ILE A 724 6.51 17.35 20.96
CA ILE A 724 6.40 18.27 19.82
C ILE A 724 5.18 19.21 19.93
N TRP A 725 4.10 18.75 20.57
CA TRP A 725 2.91 19.55 20.81
C TRP A 725 3.13 20.73 21.75
N ASP A 726 4.05 20.64 22.72
CA ASP A 726 4.39 21.78 23.59
C ASP A 726 5.02 22.92 22.80
N LYS A 727 5.87 22.56 21.82
CA LYS A 727 6.46 23.51 20.87
C LYS A 727 5.42 24.04 19.91
N LEU A 728 4.61 23.17 19.32
CA LEU A 728 3.59 23.56 18.34
C LEU A 728 2.56 24.55 18.93
N TRP A 729 2.10 24.32 20.16
CA TRP A 729 1.15 25.19 20.84
C TRP A 729 1.78 26.33 21.63
N ASN A 730 3.11 26.37 21.71
CA ASN A 730 3.86 27.34 22.50
C ASN A 730 3.37 27.41 23.97
N THR A 731 3.04 26.26 24.55
CA THR A 731 2.52 26.16 25.93
C THR A 731 3.61 26.32 26.99
N ASN A 732 4.87 26.07 26.60
CA ASN A 732 6.06 26.18 27.45
C ASN A 732 5.88 25.40 28.77
N LEU A 733 5.40 24.17 28.68
CA LEU A 733 5.21 23.26 29.81
C LEU A 733 6.52 22.62 30.24
N PHE A 734 7.37 22.27 29.27
CA PHE A 734 8.70 21.72 29.49
C PHE A 734 9.76 22.83 29.45
N GLY A 735 10.86 22.68 30.19
CA GLY A 735 11.97 23.62 30.12
C GLY A 735 12.54 23.76 28.70
N GLN A 736 13.04 24.95 28.35
CA GLN A 736 13.55 25.25 27.00
C GLN A 736 14.68 24.32 26.53
N GLU A 737 15.43 23.72 27.47
CA GLU A 737 16.52 22.79 27.17
C GLU A 737 16.08 21.33 26.97
N VAL A 738 14.84 20.97 27.33
CA VAL A 738 14.38 19.58 27.39
C VAL A 738 14.46 18.91 26.01
N MET A 739 13.87 19.54 24.98
CA MET A 739 13.91 19.02 23.61
C MET A 739 15.33 18.99 23.04
N GLN A 740 16.12 20.05 23.27
CA GLN A 740 17.50 20.11 22.75
C GLN A 740 18.37 18.99 23.36
N ARG A 741 18.19 18.71 24.66
CA ARG A 741 18.88 17.63 25.36
C ARG A 741 18.58 16.26 24.74
N GLU A 742 17.31 15.97 24.45
CA GLU A 742 16.91 14.75 23.76
C GLU A 742 17.50 14.67 22.33
N LEU A 743 17.42 15.75 21.54
CA LEU A 743 17.97 15.79 20.18
C LEU A 743 19.49 15.54 20.16
N ASP A 744 20.24 16.18 21.07
CA ASP A 744 21.68 15.99 21.20
C ASP A 744 22.03 14.55 21.56
N TYR A 745 21.20 13.89 22.36
CA TYR A 745 21.37 12.48 22.69
C TYR A 745 21.03 11.58 21.51
N TYR A 746 19.90 11.80 20.83
CA TYR A 746 19.47 11.00 19.68
C TYR A 746 20.49 10.99 18.55
N LEU A 747 21.14 12.12 18.26
CA LEU A 747 22.18 12.18 17.25
C LEU A 747 23.39 11.28 17.56
N LYS A 748 23.62 10.93 18.83
CA LYS A 748 24.67 9.96 19.24
C LYS A 748 24.23 8.51 19.05
N GLN A 749 22.92 8.24 19.03
CA GLN A 749 22.34 6.89 18.90
C GLN A 749 21.95 6.54 17.46
N GLN A 750 22.00 7.51 16.55
CA GLN A 750 21.55 7.35 15.18
C GLN A 750 22.41 6.36 14.37
N ASN A 751 21.77 5.42 13.69
CA ASN A 751 22.40 4.45 12.80
C ASN A 751 22.26 4.87 11.32
N SER A 752 22.83 4.07 10.42
CA SER A 752 22.90 4.35 8.97
C SER A 752 21.56 4.65 8.31
N TYR A 753 20.48 3.99 8.75
CA TYR A 753 19.15 4.05 8.14
C TYR A 753 18.09 4.64 9.08
N GLY A 754 18.49 5.27 10.19
CA GLY A 754 17.57 5.93 11.10
C GLY A 754 18.01 5.91 12.56
N LEU A 755 17.24 6.61 13.38
CA LEU A 755 17.35 6.60 14.83
C LEU A 755 16.52 5.43 15.39
N PRO A 756 17.07 4.52 16.21
CA PRO A 756 16.26 3.50 16.89
C PRO A 756 15.11 4.10 17.71
N LEU A 757 14.01 3.37 17.85
CA LEU A 757 12.86 3.83 18.64
C LEU A 757 13.26 4.10 20.10
N ASP A 758 14.03 3.18 20.67
CA ASP A 758 14.55 3.23 22.03
C ASP A 758 15.72 2.25 22.22
N ILE A 759 16.21 2.13 23.45
CA ILE A 759 17.36 1.28 23.83
C ILE A 759 17.16 -0.23 23.59
N ARG A 760 15.93 -0.74 23.41
CA ARG A 760 15.62 -2.18 23.45
C ARG A 760 16.06 -2.91 22.20
N LYS A 761 16.02 -2.25 21.03
CA LYS A 761 16.25 -2.85 19.70
C LYS A 761 16.77 -1.82 18.72
N ASP A 762 17.42 -2.30 17.66
CA ASP A 762 17.96 -1.46 16.58
C ASP A 762 16.92 -1.12 15.50
N TYR A 763 15.63 -1.42 15.69
CA TYR A 763 14.57 -1.00 14.77
C TYR A 763 13.96 0.35 15.15
N THR A 764 13.14 0.91 14.27
CA THR A 764 12.50 2.21 14.50
C THR A 764 11.06 2.29 13.98
N LYS A 765 10.44 3.45 14.22
CA LYS A 765 9.23 3.95 13.57
C LYS A 765 9.57 5.25 12.85
N THR A 766 9.54 5.25 11.52
CA THR A 766 10.02 6.42 10.72
C THR A 766 9.24 7.69 10.99
N ASP A 767 7.95 7.59 11.27
CA ASP A 767 7.07 8.69 11.64
C ASP A 767 7.51 9.33 12.96
N TRP A 768 7.87 8.54 13.98
CA TRP A 768 8.41 9.03 15.25
C TRP A 768 9.77 9.70 15.11
N ILE A 769 10.63 9.24 14.18
CA ILE A 769 11.86 9.98 13.83
C ILE A 769 11.50 11.37 13.30
N MET A 770 10.52 11.48 12.40
CA MET A 770 10.15 12.77 11.80
C MET A 770 9.50 13.73 12.80
N TRP A 771 8.72 13.21 13.74
CA TRP A 771 8.17 13.99 14.85
C TRP A 771 9.27 14.48 15.79
N SER A 772 10.20 13.58 16.16
CA SER A 772 11.35 13.95 16.98
C SER A 772 12.22 14.99 16.28
N ALA A 773 12.51 14.80 14.98
CA ALA A 773 13.28 15.72 14.17
C ALA A 773 12.64 17.11 14.11
N ALA A 774 11.30 17.19 14.07
CA ALA A 774 10.58 18.46 14.04
C ALA A 774 10.74 19.28 15.34
N MET A 775 11.19 18.67 16.44
CA MET A 775 11.55 19.39 17.67
C MET A 775 12.74 20.34 17.45
N ALA A 776 13.59 20.08 16.46
CA ALA A 776 14.76 20.90 16.15
C ALA A 776 14.40 22.38 15.90
N ASN A 777 15.23 23.29 16.44
CA ASN A 777 15.05 24.73 16.26
C ASN A 777 15.56 25.22 14.90
N ASP A 778 16.51 24.49 14.32
CA ASP A 778 17.12 24.82 13.04
C ASP A 778 16.95 23.69 12.01
N LYS A 779 17.06 24.08 10.73
CA LYS A 779 16.92 23.18 9.59
C LYS A 779 18.05 22.16 9.51
N ASP A 780 19.27 22.51 9.90
CA ASP A 780 20.43 21.61 9.76
C ASP A 780 20.31 20.41 10.72
N THR A 781 19.86 20.65 11.95
CA THR A 781 19.57 19.60 12.93
C THR A 781 18.40 18.73 12.50
N PHE A 782 17.31 19.33 11.98
CA PHE A 782 16.19 18.56 11.39
C PHE A 782 16.68 17.61 10.29
N LEU A 783 17.49 18.12 9.35
CA LEU A 783 17.97 17.34 8.21
C LEU A 783 18.87 16.17 8.63
N LYS A 784 19.62 16.27 9.73
CA LYS A 784 20.41 15.13 10.24
C LYS A 784 19.57 13.87 10.52
N PHE A 785 18.27 14.00 10.79
CA PHE A 785 17.35 12.88 10.96
C PHE A 785 16.63 12.48 9.66
N VAL A 786 16.45 13.43 8.73
CA VAL A 786 15.85 13.16 7.41
C VAL A 786 16.79 12.36 6.52
N GLU A 787 18.10 12.67 6.53
CA GLU A 787 19.07 12.05 5.63
C GLU A 787 19.13 10.50 5.78
N PRO A 788 19.14 9.91 6.99
CA PRO A 788 19.07 8.45 7.14
C PRO A 788 17.76 7.84 6.62
N ILE A 789 16.63 8.54 6.70
CA ILE A 789 15.35 8.06 6.15
C ILE A 789 15.38 8.10 4.61
N TYR A 790 15.93 9.17 4.03
CA TYR A 790 16.13 9.25 2.58
C TYR A 790 16.99 8.09 2.09
N LYS A 791 18.12 7.84 2.79
CA LYS A 791 19.01 6.72 2.51
C LYS A 791 18.31 5.37 2.66
N TYR A 792 17.52 5.17 3.71
CA TYR A 792 16.72 3.95 3.91
C TYR A 792 15.81 3.69 2.70
N MET A 793 15.02 4.68 2.30
CA MET A 793 14.11 4.55 1.17
C MET A 793 14.87 4.26 -0.13
N ASP A 794 16.00 4.94 -0.34
CA ASP A 794 16.86 4.81 -1.53
C ASP A 794 17.66 3.50 -1.59
N GLU A 795 17.95 2.83 -0.47
CA GLU A 795 18.85 1.66 -0.46
C GLU A 795 18.17 0.36 -0.03
N THR A 796 16.98 0.40 0.60
CA THR A 796 16.32 -0.82 1.12
C THR A 796 16.04 -1.87 0.05
N GLN A 797 16.30 -3.13 0.42
CA GLN A 797 16.05 -4.32 -0.41
C GLN A 797 14.67 -4.95 -0.20
N SER A 798 13.85 -4.42 0.71
CA SER A 798 12.53 -5.01 1.03
C SER A 798 11.49 -4.83 -0.09
N ARG A 799 11.64 -3.80 -0.94
CA ARG A 799 10.82 -3.56 -2.14
C ARG A 799 9.29 -3.55 -1.93
N VAL A 800 8.84 -3.08 -0.77
CA VAL A 800 7.42 -2.87 -0.41
C VAL A 800 7.09 -1.36 -0.39
N PRO A 801 5.82 -0.92 -0.37
CA PRO A 801 5.50 0.46 -0.01
C PRO A 801 6.19 0.82 1.30
N THR A 802 6.74 2.03 1.41
CA THR A 802 7.67 2.44 2.48
C THR A 802 7.23 1.90 3.84
N SER A 803 8.04 1.01 4.41
CA SER A 803 7.73 0.45 5.73
C SER A 803 8.03 1.51 6.79
N ASP A 804 7.08 1.69 7.69
CA ASP A 804 7.26 2.53 8.85
C ASP A 804 8.08 1.84 9.94
N TRP A 805 8.23 0.50 9.92
CA TRP A 805 8.98 -0.27 10.91
C TRP A 805 10.12 -1.09 10.27
N HIS A 806 11.33 -0.55 10.35
CA HIS A 806 12.54 -1.14 9.77
C HIS A 806 13.72 -1.17 10.73
N ASP A 807 14.69 -2.02 10.42
CA ASP A 807 15.98 -2.10 11.11
C ASP A 807 16.88 -0.94 10.69
N THR A 808 17.35 -0.15 11.65
CA THR A 808 18.12 1.08 11.39
C THR A 808 19.58 0.84 11.00
N LYS A 809 20.08 -0.40 11.12
CA LYS A 809 21.45 -0.78 10.74
C LYS A 809 21.52 -1.36 9.34
N THR A 810 20.52 -2.16 8.97
CA THR A 810 20.47 -2.92 7.71
C THR A 810 19.52 -2.32 6.67
N GLY A 811 18.52 -1.54 7.10
CA GLY A 811 17.51 -0.96 6.22
C GLY A 811 16.48 -1.98 5.74
N LEU A 812 16.44 -3.18 6.34
CA LEU A 812 15.41 -4.19 6.05
C LEU A 812 14.15 -3.89 6.85
N MET A 813 12.99 -4.02 6.20
CA MET A 813 11.69 -4.03 6.86
C MET A 813 11.69 -5.10 7.97
N ILE A 814 11.18 -4.73 9.14
CA ILE A 814 10.85 -5.67 10.22
C ILE A 814 9.39 -6.10 10.11
N GLY A 815 8.50 -5.12 9.91
CA GLY A 815 7.06 -5.30 9.79
C GLY A 815 6.43 -4.03 9.24
N PHE A 816 5.12 -4.03 9.06
CA PHE A 816 4.32 -2.90 8.60
C PHE A 816 4.69 -2.35 7.20
N LYS A 817 3.68 -2.16 6.36
CA LYS A 817 3.80 -1.54 5.04
C LYS A 817 2.46 -0.94 4.65
N ALA A 818 2.50 0.08 3.81
CA ALA A 818 1.30 0.78 3.32
C ALA A 818 0.38 1.36 4.44
N ARG A 819 0.91 1.59 5.65
CA ARG A 819 0.17 2.26 6.74
C ARG A 819 0.10 3.76 6.55
N SER A 820 -0.98 4.38 7.02
CA SER A 820 -1.19 5.84 6.99
C SER A 820 -0.20 6.65 7.83
N VAL A 821 0.49 6.03 8.79
CA VAL A 821 1.32 6.70 9.80
C VAL A 821 2.45 7.54 9.21
N VAL A 822 2.89 7.25 7.98
CA VAL A 822 3.88 8.07 7.25
C VAL A 822 3.36 9.49 6.92
N GLY A 823 2.07 9.76 7.13
CA GLY A 823 1.52 11.13 7.21
C GLY A 823 2.19 11.98 8.28
N GLY A 824 2.81 11.34 9.27
CA GLY A 824 3.64 11.97 10.30
C GLY A 824 4.84 12.74 9.76
N TYR A 825 5.26 12.46 8.53
CA TYR A 825 6.39 13.14 7.91
C TYR A 825 6.13 14.63 7.70
N TRP A 826 4.87 15.08 7.70
CA TRP A 826 4.47 16.48 7.59
C TRP A 826 4.60 17.27 8.90
N MET A 827 5.01 16.66 10.02
CA MET A 827 5.08 17.35 11.32
C MET A 827 5.90 18.65 11.27
N ARG A 828 7.02 18.66 10.52
CA ARG A 828 7.84 19.87 10.36
C ARG A 828 7.11 21.03 9.68
N LEU A 829 6.08 20.78 8.88
CA LEU A 829 5.29 21.83 8.23
C LEU A 829 4.28 22.48 9.19
N LEU A 830 3.85 21.76 10.23
CA LEU A 830 2.97 22.31 11.27
C LEU A 830 3.73 23.19 12.25
N VAL A 831 4.94 22.76 12.63
CA VAL A 831 5.76 23.39 13.66
C VAL A 831 6.49 24.59 13.07
N LYS A 832 6.07 25.81 13.46
CA LYS A 832 6.61 27.08 12.99
C LYS A 832 7.84 27.54 13.75
#